data_AF-A0A0S1Y7N5-F1
#
_entry.id   AF-A0A0S1Y7N5-F1
#
_cell.length_a   1.000
_cell.length_b   1.000
_cell.length_c   1.000
_cell.angle_alpha   90.00
_cell.angle_beta   90.00
_cell.angle_gamma   90.00
#
_symmetry.space_group_name_H-M   'P 1'
#
loop_
_entity.id
_entity.type
_entity.pdbx_description
1 polymer ?
#
loop_
_entity_poly.entity_id
_entity_poly.type
_entity_poly.pdbx_seq_one_letter_code
_entity_poly.pdbx_strand_id
1 'polypeptide(L)'
;MTRGTALTLAFGLTVLCANQAFAADADPLGPLRGAESKLLKGWQGRDSGRWFVLQNDAEKESEQTLMLKPGVAGSAGRYLGASVAVDSKTPSASIGLLARNTSTGDLCLMEITAVADANLFCVVKGSNIKIASQQKVAKLGGNDFLQLVESSDGATFFLNGKQFGSVEPSTLAIDQVGVMAYNTGMFGVGDVKTMTLAQAKQAASQASSGGSSGGAQGGGAQAGGSQQGGGAQQGGGGAGRGKPAGDPPGVALNPMEQKFDGVGPIPQFDGTTIRRVAAYLGIAQSVFIHEFGHALINELDLPSTGPEEDAVDIYSALHLVDPTIYKADSADIDAIGRETAIYGALQWYYSGKINEAKGNGETPWQDEHTADLKRFRNFFCVIYGGNPKVFGNIAKGTGIDDRTLSRCTEEYTKQNRAWRTILAPYTRVGPWHPEGTLPANAPGAKITVRFEPSKYRVGNFFRAAFEEGLRGSVEDLAKTYALPRPLTVVYRDCDQLNAWYSRQDASITMCYNLLGYLVNMVSDIEMKTVDGWVVPQKTGAPGGGASNAGASNTGGSNTRAGDDANAAPSRSPSASAGSVDEAKDFGVPAGLVLYPAPYKGPTPTRNLRAQVVTTAELASFLKSSDDVLLIDTSKLDQTIPGAIQVPDAGRDGSLTDSFQDQLLEWLGSKTKGDKKLPVVFFGTGINDRSSYNAALRTGAGGYKAYWYRGGQEAWAAAGLPLNKVGR
;
A
#
# COMPACT_ATOMS: atom_id res chain seq x y z
N MET A 1 -39.75 44.49 43.91
CA MET A 1 -38.95 45.73 44.03
C MET A 1 -38.16 45.93 42.74
N THR A 2 -37.82 47.18 42.43
CA THR A 2 -37.36 47.66 41.10
C THR A 2 -35.83 47.74 40.95
N ARG A 3 -35.38 48.05 39.72
CA ARG A 3 -33.99 48.18 39.20
C ARG A 3 -33.37 46.83 38.76
N GLY A 4 -32.95 46.61 37.52
CA GLY A 4 -33.02 47.44 36.30
C GLY A 4 -31.70 48.09 35.90
N THR A 5 -30.90 47.37 35.09
CA THR A 5 -29.85 47.93 34.23
C THR A 5 -29.64 46.98 33.03
N ALA A 6 -29.47 47.52 31.83
CA ALA A 6 -29.17 46.76 30.61
C ALA A 6 -27.66 46.74 30.34
N LEU A 7 -27.15 45.71 29.65
CA LEU A 7 -26.10 45.87 28.63
C LEU A 7 -25.97 44.63 27.70
N THR A 8 -26.20 44.88 26.41
CA THR A 8 -25.64 44.24 25.18
C THR A 8 -25.36 42.73 25.08
N LEU A 9 -25.90 42.15 24.00
CA LEU A 9 -25.32 41.01 23.27
C LEU A 9 -23.83 41.26 22.95
N ALA A 10 -22.96 40.30 23.28
CA ALA A 10 -21.64 40.13 22.65
C ALA A 10 -21.09 38.72 22.90
N PHE A 11 -21.58 37.73 22.15
CA PHE A 11 -20.92 36.42 21.98
C PHE A 11 -21.02 36.01 20.50
N GLY A 12 -20.36 36.79 19.65
CA GLY A 12 -19.67 36.31 18.46
C GLY A 12 -18.17 36.45 18.73
N LEU A 13 -17.37 35.52 18.22
CA LEU A 13 -15.91 35.47 18.35
C LEU A 13 -15.29 35.46 19.76
N THR A 14 -14.77 34.30 20.12
CA THR A 14 -13.48 34.24 20.86
C THR A 14 -12.70 32.96 20.54
N VAL A 15 -12.64 32.59 19.24
CA VAL A 15 -11.74 31.54 18.71
C VAL A 15 -11.02 32.04 17.44
N LEU A 16 -10.54 33.29 17.49
CA LEU A 16 -9.40 33.75 16.71
C LEU A 16 -8.33 34.15 17.74
N CYS A 17 -7.09 33.70 17.52
CA CYS A 17 -5.94 33.75 18.45
C CYS A 17 -5.89 32.67 19.56
N ALA A 18 -5.36 31.49 19.22
CA ALA A 18 -4.34 30.81 20.04
C ALA A 18 -3.58 29.74 19.22
N ASN A 19 -2.27 29.90 19.13
CA ASN A 19 -1.25 28.91 18.72
C ASN A 19 -1.19 28.51 17.24
N GLN A 20 -0.54 29.35 16.44
CA GLN A 20 0.30 28.92 15.32
C GLN A 20 1.77 29.06 15.73
N ALA A 21 2.59 28.06 15.39
CA ALA A 21 4.01 28.25 15.09
C ALA A 21 4.17 27.88 13.61
N PHE A 22 4.01 28.89 12.76
CA PHE A 22 4.39 28.87 11.35
C PHE A 22 5.39 30.03 11.13
N ALA A 23 6.24 29.92 10.11
CA ALA A 23 7.20 30.97 9.78
C ALA A 23 6.51 32.33 9.54
N ALA A 24 7.08 33.40 10.09
CA ALA A 24 6.37 34.64 10.40
C ALA A 24 6.18 35.63 9.22
N ASP A 25 6.53 35.26 7.98
CA ASP A 25 6.80 36.22 6.89
C ASP A 25 5.97 36.04 5.60
N ALA A 26 4.89 35.24 5.61
CA ALA A 26 4.00 35.08 4.44
C ALA A 26 2.74 35.96 4.55
N ASP A 27 2.57 36.90 3.61
CA ASP A 27 1.40 37.76 3.52
C ASP A 27 0.13 36.96 3.14
N PRO A 28 -0.93 36.90 4.00
CA PRO A 28 -2.13 36.12 3.72
C PRO A 28 -3.00 36.67 2.57
N LEU A 29 -2.94 37.97 2.28
CA LEU A 29 -3.62 38.59 1.13
C LEU A 29 -2.79 38.54 -0.16
N GLY A 30 -1.47 38.45 -0.04
CA GLY A 30 -0.55 38.37 -1.17
C GLY A 30 -0.88 39.44 -2.25
N PRO A 31 -1.27 39.05 -3.48
CA PRO A 31 -1.65 39.99 -4.54
C PRO A 31 -2.83 40.93 -4.24
N LEU A 32 -3.66 40.65 -3.23
CA LEU A 32 -4.74 41.52 -2.76
C LEU A 32 -4.29 42.57 -1.74
N ARG A 33 -3.04 42.52 -1.25
CA ARG A 33 -2.54 43.47 -0.24
C ARG A 33 -2.62 44.92 -0.75
N GLY A 34 -3.12 45.81 0.11
CA GLY A 34 -3.49 47.19 -0.20
C GLY A 34 -4.95 47.36 -0.62
N ALA A 35 -5.69 46.32 -1.01
CA ALA A 35 -7.13 46.41 -1.29
C ALA A 35 -7.95 46.69 0.00
N GLU A 36 -7.46 46.24 1.15
CA GLU A 36 -8.00 46.50 2.48
C GLU A 36 -7.93 47.97 2.92
N SER A 37 -7.25 48.84 2.18
CA SER A 37 -7.27 50.29 2.43
C SER A 37 -8.64 50.95 2.15
N LYS A 38 -9.60 50.22 1.58
CA LYS A 38 -10.93 50.70 1.16
C LYS A 38 -12.07 49.86 1.72
N LEU A 39 -12.02 49.54 3.02
CA LEU A 39 -13.16 48.91 3.68
C LEU A 39 -14.35 49.87 3.75
N LEU A 40 -15.54 49.35 3.48
CA LEU A 40 -16.79 50.08 3.58
C LEU A 40 -17.19 50.28 5.04
N LYS A 41 -18.05 51.28 5.28
CA LYS A 41 -18.58 51.57 6.61
C LYS A 41 -19.23 50.31 7.21
N GLY A 42 -18.82 49.95 8.44
CA GLY A 42 -19.29 48.76 9.16
C GLY A 42 -18.36 47.54 9.03
N TRP A 43 -17.43 47.54 8.06
CA TRP A 43 -16.45 46.48 7.88
C TRP A 43 -15.11 46.82 8.53
N GLN A 44 -14.50 45.81 9.17
CA GLN A 44 -13.18 45.88 9.79
C GLN A 44 -12.29 44.78 9.23
N GLY A 45 -10.98 45.05 9.12
CA GLY A 45 -10.00 44.11 8.58
C GLY A 45 -8.78 44.03 9.48
N ARG A 46 -8.25 42.82 9.70
CA ARG A 46 -7.01 42.59 10.47
C ARG A 46 -6.28 41.34 10.02
N ASP A 47 -4.96 41.36 10.11
CA ASP A 47 -4.13 40.15 9.99
C ASP A 47 -4.22 39.31 11.29
N SER A 48 -4.25 37.99 11.15
CA SER A 48 -4.41 37.02 12.24
C SER A 48 -3.74 35.68 11.86
N GLY A 49 -2.41 35.62 11.99
CA GLY A 49 -1.62 34.49 11.50
C GLY A 49 -1.75 34.33 9.99
N ARG A 50 -1.98 33.10 9.51
CA ARG A 50 -2.23 32.81 8.07
C ARG A 50 -3.48 33.45 7.43
N TRP A 51 -4.25 34.25 8.17
CA TRP A 51 -5.52 34.82 7.72
C TRP A 51 -5.52 36.34 7.77
N PHE A 52 -6.04 36.97 6.73
CA PHE A 52 -6.65 38.28 6.84
C PHE A 52 -8.14 38.10 7.14
N VAL A 53 -8.62 38.69 8.23
CA VAL A 53 -9.98 38.53 8.73
C VAL A 53 -10.77 39.80 8.46
N LEU A 54 -11.77 39.68 7.59
CA LEU A 54 -12.85 40.65 7.44
C LEU A 54 -13.93 40.38 8.49
N GLN A 55 -14.43 41.41 9.16
CA GLN A 55 -15.48 41.31 10.16
C GLN A 55 -16.54 42.40 9.94
N ASN A 56 -17.82 41.99 10.00
CA ASN A 56 -18.99 42.85 9.93
C ASN A 56 -20.00 42.40 10.98
N ASP A 57 -20.15 43.17 12.05
CA ASP A 57 -20.98 42.80 13.19
C ASP A 57 -22.45 43.26 13.08
N ALA A 58 -22.78 44.15 12.13
CA ALA A 58 -24.04 44.90 12.17
C ALA A 58 -24.70 45.19 10.81
N GLU A 59 -23.94 45.44 9.74
CA GLU A 59 -24.47 45.91 8.46
C GLU A 59 -24.98 44.72 7.63
N LYS A 60 -26.24 44.34 7.85
CA LYS A 60 -26.93 43.29 7.09
C LYS A 60 -27.03 43.64 5.61
N GLU A 61 -27.03 42.61 4.77
CA GLU A 61 -27.16 42.75 3.30
C GLU A 61 -26.10 43.67 2.65
N SER A 62 -24.99 43.91 3.36
CA SER A 62 -23.81 44.59 2.81
C SER A 62 -22.78 43.57 2.32
N GLU A 63 -21.99 43.97 1.32
CA GLU A 63 -20.83 43.24 0.81
C GLU A 63 -19.55 44.01 1.10
N GLN A 64 -18.43 43.30 1.28
CA GLN A 64 -17.09 43.85 1.18
C GLN A 64 -16.32 43.08 0.14
N THR A 65 -15.61 43.81 -0.73
CA THR A 65 -14.76 43.21 -1.75
C THR A 65 -13.30 43.58 -1.54
N LEU A 66 -12.41 42.62 -1.80
CA LEU A 66 -10.98 42.82 -1.93
C LEU A 66 -10.63 42.48 -3.37
N MET A 67 -10.26 43.49 -4.15
CA MET A 67 -10.10 43.40 -5.61
C MET A 67 -8.63 43.48 -6.01
N LEU A 68 -8.23 42.67 -6.99
CA LEU A 68 -6.99 42.92 -7.72
C LEU A 68 -7.14 44.21 -8.53
N LYS A 69 -6.02 44.79 -8.99
CA LYS A 69 -6.05 45.88 -9.98
C LYS A 69 -6.77 45.40 -11.27
N PRO A 70 -7.60 46.23 -11.92
CA PRO A 70 -8.22 45.87 -13.19
C PRO A 70 -7.19 45.48 -14.26
N GLY A 71 -7.53 44.46 -15.03
CA GLY A 71 -6.76 43.90 -16.13
C GLY A 71 -7.44 42.63 -16.66
N VAL A 72 -7.59 42.52 -17.98
CA VAL A 72 -8.05 41.29 -18.65
C VAL A 72 -6.96 40.22 -18.61
N ALA A 73 -7.34 38.94 -18.57
CA ALA A 73 -6.35 37.84 -18.54
C ALA A 73 -5.53 37.67 -19.84
N GLY A 74 -6.04 38.19 -20.96
CA GLY A 74 -5.43 38.00 -22.28
C GLY A 74 -5.39 36.54 -22.72
N SER A 75 -4.65 36.23 -23.77
CA SER A 75 -4.51 34.86 -24.31
C SER A 75 -3.74 33.89 -23.40
N ALA A 76 -2.99 34.40 -22.41
CA ALA A 76 -2.27 33.58 -21.44
C ALA A 76 -3.16 33.04 -20.30
N GLY A 77 -4.38 33.59 -20.15
CA GLY A 77 -5.31 33.26 -19.08
C GLY A 77 -4.83 33.64 -17.68
N ARG A 78 -5.72 33.53 -16.69
CA ARG A 78 -5.50 33.95 -15.30
C ARG A 78 -5.97 32.88 -14.32
N TYR A 79 -5.12 32.61 -13.33
CA TYR A 79 -5.45 31.83 -12.15
C TYR A 79 -5.59 32.77 -10.94
N LEU A 80 -6.62 32.56 -10.13
CA LEU A 80 -6.76 33.09 -8.77
C LEU A 80 -7.14 31.92 -7.84
N GLY A 81 -6.44 31.75 -6.73
CA GLY A 81 -6.81 30.82 -5.67
C GLY A 81 -6.73 31.48 -4.30
N ALA A 82 -7.63 31.11 -3.40
CA ALA A 82 -7.66 31.60 -2.02
C ALA A 82 -8.21 30.54 -1.05
N SER A 83 -7.56 30.40 0.10
CA SER A 83 -8.14 29.75 1.27
C SER A 83 -9.20 30.69 1.85
N VAL A 84 -10.37 30.15 2.21
CA VAL A 84 -11.48 30.93 2.76
C VAL A 84 -12.07 30.30 4.02
N ALA A 85 -12.63 31.16 4.87
CA ALA A 85 -13.39 30.77 6.05
C ALA A 85 -14.61 31.67 6.21
N VAL A 86 -15.72 31.14 6.72
CA VAL A 86 -16.89 31.92 7.14
C VAL A 86 -17.40 31.39 8.49
N ASP A 87 -17.62 32.30 9.43
CA ASP A 87 -18.33 32.05 10.69
C ASP A 87 -19.37 33.15 10.89
N SER A 88 -20.63 32.75 10.97
CA SER A 88 -21.76 33.65 11.15
C SER A 88 -22.99 32.91 11.69
N LYS A 89 -23.83 33.66 12.40
CA LYS A 89 -25.18 33.23 12.80
C LYS A 89 -26.23 33.51 11.71
N THR A 90 -25.86 34.21 10.65
CA THR A 90 -26.74 34.53 9.51
C THR A 90 -26.50 33.48 8.42
N PRO A 91 -27.49 32.60 8.10
CA PRO A 91 -27.27 31.49 7.16
C PRO A 91 -26.80 31.89 5.75
N SER A 92 -27.21 33.08 5.30
CA SER A 92 -26.85 33.66 4.01
C SER A 92 -25.58 34.51 4.05
N ALA A 93 -24.83 34.52 5.16
CA ALA A 93 -23.49 35.09 5.16
C ALA A 93 -22.56 34.18 4.37
N SER A 94 -21.75 34.77 3.48
CA SER A 94 -20.96 34.01 2.53
C SER A 94 -19.60 34.65 2.24
N ILE A 95 -18.68 33.86 1.72
CA ILE A 95 -17.39 34.31 1.20
C ILE A 95 -17.07 33.58 -0.11
N GLY A 96 -16.49 34.29 -1.08
CA GLY A 96 -16.35 33.77 -2.43
C GLY A 96 -15.29 34.44 -3.30
N LEU A 97 -15.00 33.81 -4.45
CA LEU A 97 -14.23 34.41 -5.54
C LEU A 97 -15.18 35.12 -6.51
N LEU A 98 -14.89 36.39 -6.75
CA LEU A 98 -15.64 37.24 -7.66
C LEU A 98 -14.87 37.41 -8.97
N ALA A 99 -15.59 37.36 -10.09
CA ALA A 99 -15.20 37.90 -11.38
C ALA A 99 -16.16 39.02 -11.78
N ARG A 100 -15.67 40.09 -12.43
CA ARG A 100 -16.53 41.17 -12.93
C ARG A 100 -16.00 41.84 -14.20
N ASN A 101 -16.89 42.61 -14.82
CA ASN A 101 -16.57 43.61 -15.84
C ASN A 101 -16.84 45.01 -15.26
N THR A 102 -15.81 45.83 -15.10
CA THR A 102 -15.94 47.18 -14.53
C THR A 102 -16.67 48.17 -15.42
N SER A 103 -16.73 47.93 -16.74
CA SER A 103 -17.38 48.82 -17.70
C SER A 103 -18.89 48.61 -17.81
N THR A 104 -19.38 47.38 -17.63
CA THR A 104 -20.82 47.05 -17.67
C THR A 104 -21.45 46.91 -16.29
N GLY A 105 -20.64 46.64 -15.25
CA GLY A 105 -21.10 46.33 -13.90
C GLY A 105 -21.53 44.86 -13.73
N ASP A 106 -21.40 44.03 -14.77
CA ASP A 106 -21.74 42.61 -14.71
C ASP A 106 -20.73 41.85 -13.83
N LEU A 107 -21.20 40.83 -13.10
CA LEU A 107 -20.35 40.02 -12.23
C LEU A 107 -20.78 38.56 -12.18
N CYS A 108 -19.86 37.69 -11.74
CA CYS A 108 -20.11 36.31 -11.33
C CYS A 108 -19.41 36.03 -10.00
N LEU A 109 -20.13 35.42 -9.07
CA LEU A 109 -19.63 35.07 -7.75
C LEU A 109 -19.73 33.56 -7.54
N MET A 110 -18.60 32.93 -7.20
CA MET A 110 -18.60 31.61 -6.56
C MET A 110 -18.40 31.79 -5.07
N GLU A 111 -19.33 31.32 -4.25
CA GLU A 111 -19.33 31.50 -2.80
C GLU A 111 -19.56 30.19 -2.03
N ILE A 112 -19.12 30.17 -0.77
CA ILE A 112 -19.58 29.25 0.28
C ILE A 112 -20.34 30.03 1.35
N THR A 113 -21.36 29.41 1.96
CA THR A 113 -22.22 30.04 2.98
C THR A 113 -21.93 29.50 4.39
N ALA A 114 -22.38 30.22 5.41
CA ALA A 114 -22.29 29.81 6.82
C ALA A 114 -23.02 28.49 7.14
N VAL A 115 -23.89 27.99 6.25
CA VAL A 115 -24.56 26.67 6.38
C VAL A 115 -23.93 25.56 5.52
N ALA A 116 -22.70 25.79 5.05
CA ALA A 116 -21.89 24.88 4.22
C ALA A 116 -22.40 24.65 2.77
N ASP A 117 -23.36 25.44 2.31
CA ASP A 117 -23.78 25.42 0.90
C ASP A 117 -22.78 26.18 0.03
N ALA A 118 -22.68 25.81 -1.25
CA ALA A 118 -21.90 26.54 -2.24
C ALA A 118 -22.78 26.96 -3.42
N ASN A 119 -22.53 28.14 -3.97
CA ASN A 119 -23.25 28.71 -5.11
C ASN A 119 -22.29 29.29 -6.14
N LEU A 120 -22.69 29.25 -7.41
CA LEU A 120 -22.11 30.00 -8.51
C LEU A 120 -23.24 30.63 -9.31
N PHE A 121 -23.24 31.95 -9.39
CA PHE A 121 -24.23 32.72 -10.13
C PHE A 121 -23.60 33.97 -10.73
N CYS A 122 -24.27 34.54 -11.72
CA CYS A 122 -23.90 35.81 -12.34
C CYS A 122 -25.04 36.81 -12.24
N VAL A 123 -24.70 38.09 -12.16
CA VAL A 123 -25.61 39.21 -12.32
C VAL A 123 -25.20 39.92 -13.60
N VAL A 124 -26.00 39.79 -14.65
CA VAL A 124 -25.72 40.34 -15.98
C VAL A 124 -26.86 41.26 -16.38
N LYS A 125 -26.58 42.54 -16.59
CA LYS A 125 -27.55 43.61 -16.88
C LYS A 125 -28.71 43.64 -15.87
N GLY A 126 -28.39 43.39 -14.60
CA GLY A 126 -29.36 43.32 -13.49
C GLY A 126 -30.17 42.01 -13.41
N SER A 127 -29.92 41.04 -14.29
CA SER A 127 -30.59 39.72 -14.28
C SER A 127 -29.74 38.67 -13.58
N ASN A 128 -30.33 37.95 -12.62
CA ASN A 128 -29.67 36.86 -11.90
C ASN A 128 -29.68 35.55 -12.71
N ILE A 129 -28.50 35.06 -13.06
CA ILE A 129 -28.27 33.80 -13.79
C ILE A 129 -27.66 32.79 -12.82
N LYS A 130 -28.42 31.77 -12.43
CA LYS A 130 -27.93 30.69 -11.56
C LYS A 130 -27.21 29.63 -12.41
N ILE A 131 -25.94 29.33 -12.08
CA ILE A 131 -25.10 28.38 -12.84
C ILE A 131 -24.97 27.06 -12.09
N ALA A 132 -24.54 27.11 -10.82
CA ALA A 132 -24.40 25.92 -9.98
C ALA A 132 -24.77 26.23 -8.52
N SER A 133 -25.23 25.22 -7.79
CA SER A 133 -25.59 25.33 -6.37
C SER A 133 -25.67 23.93 -5.78
N GLN A 134 -24.96 23.69 -4.68
CA GLN A 134 -24.87 22.39 -4.03
C GLN A 134 -24.92 22.60 -2.52
N GLN A 135 -25.67 21.76 -1.81
CA GLN A 135 -25.85 21.90 -0.37
C GLN A 135 -24.82 21.10 0.42
N LYS A 136 -24.34 21.66 1.53
CA LYS A 136 -23.40 21.01 2.47
C LYS A 136 -22.13 20.43 1.82
N VAL A 137 -21.53 21.17 0.89
CA VAL A 137 -20.29 20.78 0.18
C VAL A 137 -19.05 21.56 0.62
N ALA A 138 -19.21 22.70 1.30
CA ALA A 138 -18.11 23.37 1.96
C ALA A 138 -17.74 22.64 3.26
N LYS A 139 -16.46 22.63 3.62
CA LYS A 139 -15.94 21.97 4.84
C LYS A 139 -16.19 22.80 6.09
N LEU A 140 -16.25 24.13 5.94
CA LEU A 140 -16.18 25.14 6.99
C LEU A 140 -14.91 25.01 7.86
N GLY A 141 -14.82 25.81 8.92
CA GLY A 141 -13.69 25.78 9.87
C GLY A 141 -12.34 26.25 9.29
N GLY A 142 -12.34 26.93 8.14
CA GLY A 142 -11.13 27.49 7.51
C GLY A 142 -10.30 26.50 6.68
N ASN A 143 -10.90 25.39 6.22
CA ASN A 143 -10.22 24.40 5.37
C ASN A 143 -10.75 24.38 3.92
N ASP A 144 -11.56 25.38 3.54
CA ASP A 144 -12.09 25.53 2.19
C ASP A 144 -11.12 26.31 1.30
N PHE A 145 -10.89 25.79 0.10
CA PHE A 145 -10.04 26.42 -0.90
C PHE A 145 -10.85 26.67 -2.18
N LEU A 146 -10.90 27.92 -2.63
CA LEU A 146 -11.59 28.32 -3.85
C LEU A 146 -10.57 28.63 -4.94
N GLN A 147 -10.91 28.31 -6.19
CA GLN A 147 -10.07 28.61 -7.36
C GLN A 147 -10.91 29.12 -8.53
N LEU A 148 -10.36 30.07 -9.27
CA LEU A 148 -10.87 30.62 -10.53
C LEU A 148 -9.79 30.43 -11.59
N VAL A 149 -10.18 29.86 -12.73
CA VAL A 149 -9.34 29.57 -13.90
C VAL A 149 -9.98 30.23 -15.11
N GLU A 150 -9.45 31.38 -15.52
CA GLU A 150 -9.93 32.17 -16.67
C GLU A 150 -9.06 31.91 -17.90
N SER A 151 -9.70 31.62 -19.02
CA SER A 151 -9.09 31.21 -20.30
C SER A 151 -9.84 31.83 -21.49
N SER A 152 -9.43 31.50 -22.72
CA SER A 152 -10.19 31.83 -23.94
C SER A 152 -11.63 31.31 -23.91
N ASP A 153 -11.85 30.21 -23.20
CA ASP A 153 -13.09 29.43 -23.23
C ASP A 153 -14.03 29.82 -22.06
N GLY A 154 -13.66 30.85 -21.30
CA GLY A 154 -14.41 31.37 -20.16
C GLY A 154 -13.68 31.20 -18.83
N ALA A 155 -14.42 31.31 -17.72
CA ALA A 155 -13.91 31.13 -16.37
C ALA A 155 -14.52 29.92 -15.67
N THR A 156 -13.67 28.99 -15.25
CA THR A 156 -14.05 27.80 -14.49
C THR A 156 -13.71 27.98 -13.02
N PHE A 157 -14.66 27.63 -12.17
CA PHE A 157 -14.61 27.80 -10.72
C PHE A 157 -14.51 26.44 -10.03
N PHE A 158 -13.71 26.35 -8.96
CA PHE A 158 -13.45 25.11 -8.22
C PHE A 158 -13.61 25.31 -6.71
N LEU A 159 -14.18 24.30 -6.03
CA LEU A 159 -14.24 24.18 -4.58
C LEU A 159 -13.40 22.97 -4.17
N ASN A 160 -12.42 23.17 -3.28
CA ASN A 160 -11.62 22.11 -2.68
C ASN A 160 -10.96 21.17 -3.73
N GLY A 161 -10.51 21.73 -4.85
CA GLY A 161 -9.89 21.00 -5.96
C GLY A 161 -10.87 20.35 -6.95
N LYS A 162 -12.18 20.45 -6.73
CA LYS A 162 -13.21 19.93 -7.65
C LYS A 162 -13.86 21.04 -8.45
N GLN A 163 -14.05 20.83 -9.76
CA GLN A 163 -14.77 21.77 -10.61
C GLN A 163 -16.22 21.93 -10.11
N PHE A 164 -16.64 23.18 -9.91
CA PHE A 164 -17.95 23.54 -9.39
C PHE A 164 -18.89 24.08 -10.48
N GLY A 165 -18.35 24.83 -11.45
CA GLY A 165 -19.08 25.30 -12.62
C GLY A 165 -18.23 26.23 -13.49
N SER A 166 -18.74 26.60 -14.66
CA SER A 166 -18.05 27.46 -15.64
C SER A 166 -18.96 28.57 -16.14
N VAL A 167 -18.35 29.72 -16.46
CA VAL A 167 -18.98 30.91 -17.04
C VAL A 167 -18.40 31.10 -18.43
N GLU A 168 -19.23 31.12 -19.47
CA GLU A 168 -18.79 31.38 -20.84
C GLU A 168 -18.35 32.84 -21.05
N PRO A 169 -17.44 33.13 -22.00
CA PRO A 169 -17.06 34.50 -22.37
C PRO A 169 -18.25 35.35 -22.87
N SER A 170 -19.27 34.67 -23.42
CA SER A 170 -20.56 35.24 -23.84
C SER A 170 -21.38 35.82 -22.68
N THR A 171 -21.16 35.29 -21.47
CA THR A 171 -21.91 35.64 -20.25
C THR A 171 -21.22 36.76 -19.47
N LEU A 172 -19.89 36.71 -19.35
CA LEU A 172 -19.11 37.76 -18.69
C LEU A 172 -17.72 37.91 -19.32
N ALA A 173 -17.43 39.11 -19.84
CA ALA A 173 -16.09 39.49 -20.27
C ALA A 173 -15.28 40.04 -19.07
N ILE A 174 -14.47 39.20 -18.45
CA ILE A 174 -13.84 39.49 -17.15
C ILE A 174 -12.66 40.47 -17.30
N ASP A 175 -12.72 41.60 -16.60
CA ASP A 175 -11.61 42.56 -16.49
C ASP A 175 -11.08 42.71 -15.06
N GLN A 176 -11.74 42.12 -14.06
CA GLN A 176 -11.29 42.19 -12.68
C GLN A 176 -11.77 40.96 -11.90
N VAL A 177 -10.90 40.47 -11.00
CA VAL A 177 -11.23 39.38 -10.07
C VAL A 177 -10.80 39.75 -8.66
N GLY A 178 -11.40 39.08 -7.67
CA GLY A 178 -11.12 39.34 -6.25
C GLY A 178 -11.83 38.36 -5.32
N VAL A 179 -11.82 38.69 -4.04
CA VAL A 179 -12.60 38.00 -2.99
C VAL A 179 -13.75 38.91 -2.56
N MET A 180 -14.94 38.32 -2.36
CA MET A 180 -16.11 39.01 -1.82
C MET A 180 -16.57 38.29 -0.55
N ALA A 181 -16.90 39.06 0.49
CA ALA A 181 -17.63 38.61 1.66
C ALA A 181 -18.98 39.32 1.72
N TYR A 182 -20.03 38.62 2.12
CA TYR A 182 -21.40 39.14 2.15
C TYR A 182 -22.07 38.88 3.49
N ASN A 183 -22.89 39.86 3.91
CA ASN A 183 -23.67 39.89 5.14
C ASN A 183 -22.83 40.00 6.43
N THR A 184 -23.49 39.94 7.58
CA THR A 184 -22.86 39.97 8.91
C THR A 184 -22.12 38.67 9.22
N GLY A 185 -20.95 38.73 9.85
CA GLY A 185 -20.13 37.57 10.23
C GLY A 185 -18.65 37.95 10.30
N MET A 186 -17.78 36.95 10.34
CA MET A 186 -16.39 37.14 9.94
C MET A 186 -15.89 36.06 9.00
N PHE A 187 -14.97 36.51 8.17
CA PHE A 187 -14.63 35.92 6.90
C PHE A 187 -13.11 35.92 6.79
N GLY A 188 -12.51 34.73 6.79
CA GLY A 188 -11.07 34.56 6.66
C GLY A 188 -10.68 34.47 5.20
N VAL A 189 -9.64 35.20 4.81
CA VAL A 189 -8.99 35.13 3.50
C VAL A 189 -7.51 34.81 3.72
N GLY A 190 -7.00 33.77 3.07
CA GLY A 190 -5.61 33.33 3.25
C GLY A 190 -5.03 32.69 1.99
N ASP A 191 -3.71 32.54 1.98
CA ASP A 191 -2.95 31.87 0.91
C ASP A 191 -3.26 32.38 -0.52
N VAL A 192 -3.64 33.66 -0.66
CA VAL A 192 -4.11 34.20 -1.95
C VAL A 192 -2.99 34.20 -2.97
N LYS A 193 -3.23 33.56 -4.12
CA LYS A 193 -2.25 33.43 -5.21
C LYS A 193 -2.87 33.79 -6.55
N THR A 194 -2.15 34.57 -7.34
CA THR A 194 -2.52 34.94 -8.71
C THR A 194 -1.35 34.71 -9.66
N MET A 195 -1.62 34.16 -10.84
CA MET A 195 -0.59 33.92 -11.87
C MET A 195 -1.24 33.68 -13.24
N THR A 196 -0.45 33.61 -14.31
CA THR A 196 -0.96 33.18 -15.63
C THR A 196 -1.30 31.69 -15.62
N LEU A 197 -2.13 31.20 -16.56
CA LEU A 197 -2.39 29.74 -16.63
C LEU A 197 -1.14 28.93 -16.97
N ALA A 198 -0.21 29.49 -17.73
CA ALA A 198 1.09 28.84 -17.98
C ALA A 198 1.88 28.66 -16.68
N GLN A 199 1.94 29.67 -15.82
CA GLN A 199 2.59 29.58 -14.50
C GLN A 199 1.82 28.69 -13.53
N ALA A 200 0.48 28.69 -13.55
CA ALA A 200 -0.32 27.77 -12.74
C ALA A 200 -0.09 26.31 -13.16
N LYS A 201 -0.08 26.04 -14.47
CA LYS A 201 0.29 24.73 -15.03
C LYS A 201 1.74 24.38 -14.72
N GLN A 202 2.68 25.33 -14.73
CA GLN A 202 4.08 25.07 -14.41
C GLN A 202 4.31 24.84 -12.91
N ALA A 203 3.57 25.51 -12.02
CA ALA A 203 3.63 25.27 -10.58
C ALA A 203 2.95 23.94 -10.22
N ALA A 204 1.81 23.62 -10.87
CA ALA A 204 1.17 22.32 -10.76
C ALA A 204 2.06 21.20 -11.34
N SER A 205 2.72 21.45 -12.47
CA SER A 205 3.67 20.50 -13.06
C SER A 205 4.90 20.36 -12.19
N GLN A 206 5.50 21.42 -11.65
CA GLN A 206 6.64 21.29 -10.73
C GLN A 206 6.28 20.58 -9.41
N ALA A 207 5.01 20.68 -8.97
CA ALA A 207 4.46 19.86 -7.90
C ALA A 207 4.15 18.40 -8.32
N SER A 208 4.18 18.07 -9.61
CA SER A 208 4.01 16.72 -10.18
C SER A 208 5.19 16.23 -11.05
N SER A 209 6.30 16.99 -11.09
CA SER A 209 7.43 16.85 -12.01
C SER A 209 8.64 17.61 -11.43
N GLY A 210 9.02 17.25 -10.20
CA GLY A 210 10.26 17.70 -9.58
C GLY A 210 11.50 17.14 -10.30
N GLY A 211 11.77 17.62 -11.51
CA GLY A 211 12.82 17.14 -12.39
C GLY A 211 13.13 18.11 -13.54
N SER A 212 14.28 18.79 -13.42
CA SER A 212 15.16 19.37 -14.46
C SER A 212 14.65 20.36 -15.54
N SER A 213 15.54 21.26 -15.96
CA SER A 213 15.48 22.08 -17.19
C SER A 213 16.92 22.56 -17.56
N GLY A 214 17.32 22.87 -18.82
CA GLY A 214 16.77 22.63 -20.18
C GLY A 214 17.76 21.80 -21.06
N GLY A 215 17.93 21.91 -22.39
CA GLY A 215 17.38 22.78 -23.46
C GLY A 215 18.49 23.58 -24.22
N ALA A 216 18.51 23.77 -25.56
CA ALA A 216 17.75 23.21 -26.70
C ALA A 216 18.39 23.57 -28.09
N GLN A 217 18.12 22.78 -29.16
CA GLN A 217 18.34 23.03 -30.63
C GLN A 217 19.79 23.24 -31.18
N GLY A 218 20.21 22.73 -32.36
CA GLY A 218 19.63 21.77 -33.32
C GLY A 218 20.37 21.71 -34.68
N GLY A 219 20.24 20.60 -35.45
CA GLY A 219 20.50 20.55 -36.92
C GLY A 219 21.40 19.43 -37.50
N GLY A 220 20.82 18.52 -38.32
CA GLY A 220 21.52 17.90 -39.48
C GLY A 220 21.78 16.38 -39.53
N ALA A 221 21.04 15.68 -40.42
CA ALA A 221 21.40 14.47 -41.19
C ALA A 221 21.60 13.06 -40.55
N GLN A 222 20.53 12.25 -40.64
CA GLN A 222 20.42 10.88 -41.18
C GLN A 222 21.20 9.64 -40.62
N ALA A 223 20.39 8.63 -40.24
CA ALA A 223 20.53 7.17 -40.44
C ALA A 223 21.39 6.28 -39.49
N GLY A 224 20.67 5.58 -38.59
CA GLY A 224 20.78 4.11 -38.42
C GLY A 224 21.81 3.55 -37.43
N GLY A 225 21.35 2.94 -36.33
CA GLY A 225 22.17 2.07 -35.49
C GLY A 225 21.75 2.03 -34.02
N SER A 226 21.66 0.83 -33.45
CA SER A 226 21.37 0.56 -32.04
C SER A 226 22.63 0.59 -31.16
N GLN A 227 22.63 1.27 -30.01
CA GLN A 227 23.16 0.78 -28.71
C GLN A 227 23.08 1.82 -27.57
N GLN A 228 23.40 1.35 -26.35
CA GLN A 228 23.38 2.06 -25.07
C GLN A 228 24.32 3.28 -24.98
N GLY A 229 23.95 4.22 -24.11
CA GLY A 229 24.91 4.80 -23.15
C GLY A 229 25.47 6.20 -23.43
N GLY A 230 25.04 7.17 -22.60
CA GLY A 230 25.87 8.22 -22.00
C GLY A 230 26.52 9.32 -22.87
N GLY A 231 26.31 10.58 -22.51
CA GLY A 231 27.11 11.71 -23.02
C GLY A 231 26.53 13.08 -22.64
N ALA A 232 27.31 13.93 -21.95
CA ALA A 232 26.87 15.21 -21.42
C ALA A 232 27.58 16.41 -22.08
N GLN A 233 26.88 17.54 -22.25
CA GLN A 233 27.43 18.91 -22.10
C GLN A 233 26.26 19.92 -22.12
N GLN A 234 25.93 20.70 -21.07
CA GLN A 234 26.62 21.77 -20.29
C GLN A 234 26.42 23.21 -20.82
N GLY A 235 25.98 24.10 -19.92
CA GLY A 235 26.05 25.56 -20.05
C GLY A 235 24.70 26.26 -19.79
N GLY A 236 24.52 27.10 -18.76
CA GLY A 236 25.40 27.46 -17.65
C GLY A 236 24.83 28.65 -16.86
N GLY A 237 24.70 28.53 -15.54
CA GLY A 237 24.09 29.58 -14.69
C GLY A 237 23.94 29.11 -13.25
N GLY A 238 25.06 29.03 -12.52
CA GLY A 238 25.11 28.33 -11.24
C GLY A 238 24.61 29.16 -10.04
N ALA A 239 23.92 28.50 -9.12
CA ALA A 239 23.73 28.96 -7.74
C ALA A 239 23.60 27.76 -6.78
N GLY A 240 24.51 27.66 -5.81
CA GLY A 240 24.31 27.00 -4.50
C GLY A 240 23.93 25.51 -4.46
N ARG A 241 24.83 24.68 -3.91
CA ARG A 241 24.43 23.42 -3.25
C ARG A 241 23.51 23.75 -2.07
N GLY A 242 22.20 23.62 -2.26
CA GLY A 242 21.22 23.82 -1.20
C GLY A 242 21.34 22.75 -0.13
N LYS A 243 21.61 23.17 1.12
CA LYS A 243 21.34 22.35 2.31
C LYS A 243 19.83 22.03 2.32
N PRO A 244 19.37 20.82 2.72
CA PRO A 244 17.94 20.55 2.83
C PRO A 244 17.28 21.66 3.67
N ALA A 245 16.12 22.16 3.22
CA ALA A 245 15.37 23.15 3.96
C ALA A 245 15.08 22.59 5.36
N GLY A 246 15.57 23.26 6.40
CA GLY A 246 15.51 22.74 7.77
C GLY A 246 14.07 22.52 8.26
N ASP A 247 13.93 21.86 9.40
CA ASP A 247 12.61 21.62 9.99
C ASP A 247 11.80 22.92 10.16
N PRO A 248 10.46 22.88 10.02
CA PRO A 248 9.64 24.08 10.17
C PRO A 248 9.90 24.80 11.50
N PRO A 249 10.05 26.14 11.50
CA PRO A 249 10.35 26.89 12.73
C PRO A 249 9.32 26.64 13.84
N GLY A 250 9.81 26.21 15.01
CA GLY A 250 8.97 25.93 16.19
C GLY A 250 8.57 24.46 16.37
N VAL A 251 8.98 23.56 15.48
CA VAL A 251 8.77 22.10 15.66
C VAL A 251 9.63 21.57 16.81
N ALA A 252 8.98 20.90 17.77
CA ALA A 252 9.63 20.17 18.84
C ALA A 252 9.75 18.69 18.48
N LEU A 253 10.98 18.23 18.21
CA LEU A 253 11.27 16.83 17.88
C LEU A 253 10.86 15.90 19.02
N ASN A 254 10.23 14.77 18.71
CA ASN A 254 9.88 13.77 19.70
C ASN A 254 11.11 12.92 20.13
N PRO A 255 11.06 12.15 21.24
CA PRO A 255 12.21 11.41 21.76
C PRO A 255 12.80 10.33 20.83
N MET A 256 12.11 9.96 19.74
CA MET A 256 12.68 9.11 18.69
C MET A 256 13.39 9.96 17.63
N GLU A 257 12.78 11.06 17.17
CA GLU A 257 13.40 12.00 16.21
C GLU A 257 14.68 12.65 16.76
N GLN A 258 14.74 12.90 18.07
CA GLN A 258 15.96 13.38 18.75
C GLN A 258 17.15 12.39 18.69
N LYS A 259 16.92 11.10 18.36
CA LYS A 259 17.98 10.09 18.25
C LYS A 259 18.62 10.01 16.86
N PHE A 260 18.06 10.69 15.86
CA PHE A 260 18.49 10.57 14.47
C PHE A 260 18.80 11.93 13.87
N ASP A 261 20.03 12.06 13.37
CA ASP A 261 20.46 13.24 12.63
C ASP A 261 19.72 13.36 11.29
N GLY A 262 19.64 14.60 10.79
CA GLY A 262 19.02 14.93 9.51
C GLY A 262 17.81 15.85 9.65
N VAL A 263 17.10 16.01 8.54
CA VAL A 263 15.94 16.90 8.39
C VAL A 263 14.66 16.11 8.16
N GLY A 264 13.51 16.68 8.53
CA GLY A 264 12.19 16.09 8.32
C GLY A 264 11.73 15.17 9.46
N PRO A 265 10.44 14.79 9.45
CA PRO A 265 9.88 13.93 10.49
C PRO A 265 10.36 12.49 10.36
N ILE A 266 10.07 11.71 11.39
CA ILE A 266 9.94 10.26 11.24
C ILE A 266 8.44 9.95 11.41
N PRO A 267 7.71 9.55 10.36
CA PRO A 267 6.29 9.19 10.45
C PRO A 267 5.95 8.29 11.62
N GLN A 268 4.84 8.62 12.29
CA GLN A 268 4.37 7.95 13.49
C GLN A 268 3.16 7.07 13.15
N PHE A 269 2.99 6.01 13.95
CA PHE A 269 1.80 5.17 13.98
C PHE A 269 1.39 5.00 15.44
N ASP A 270 0.11 4.77 15.71
CA ASP A 270 -0.42 4.69 17.07
C ASP A 270 0.17 3.52 17.88
N GLY A 271 0.44 3.81 19.16
CA GLY A 271 0.36 2.88 20.29
C GLY A 271 1.31 1.69 20.37
N THR A 272 1.82 1.15 19.27
CA THR A 272 2.56 -0.12 19.23
C THR A 272 3.78 -0.06 18.32
N THR A 273 4.86 -0.71 18.75
CA THR A 273 6.06 -0.91 17.92
C THR A 273 5.73 -1.74 16.67
N ILE A 274 4.82 -2.71 16.80
CA ILE A 274 4.41 -3.64 15.73
C ILE A 274 3.86 -2.92 14.51
N ARG A 275 2.82 -2.07 14.65
CA ARG A 275 2.17 -1.38 13.52
C ARG A 275 3.16 -0.51 12.76
N ARG A 276 4.01 0.23 13.49
CA ARG A 276 5.08 1.05 12.93
C ARG A 276 6.10 0.21 12.17
N VAL A 277 6.66 -0.82 12.79
CA VAL A 277 7.63 -1.72 12.15
C VAL A 277 7.06 -2.30 10.86
N ALA A 278 5.81 -2.77 10.90
CA ALA A 278 5.15 -3.36 9.75
C ALA A 278 4.77 -2.37 8.64
N ALA A 279 4.46 -1.10 8.96
CA ALA A 279 4.21 -0.08 7.94
C ALA A 279 5.47 0.23 7.13
N TYR A 280 6.60 0.47 7.82
CA TYR A 280 7.89 0.71 7.19
C TYR A 280 8.41 -0.52 6.43
N LEU A 281 8.31 -1.72 7.03
CA LEU A 281 8.71 -2.97 6.36
C LEU A 281 7.80 -3.32 5.19
N GLY A 282 6.47 -3.15 5.30
CA GLY A 282 5.51 -3.46 4.24
C GLY A 282 5.74 -2.62 2.99
N ILE A 283 5.92 -1.31 3.16
CA ILE A 283 6.27 -0.39 2.05
C ILE A 283 7.65 -0.74 1.48
N ALA A 284 8.67 -0.91 2.32
CA ALA A 284 10.01 -1.17 1.81
C ALA A 284 10.16 -2.54 1.14
N GLN A 285 9.55 -3.59 1.67
CA GLN A 285 9.56 -4.93 1.08
C GLN A 285 8.72 -4.99 -0.18
N SER A 286 7.54 -4.34 -0.22
CA SER A 286 6.73 -4.35 -1.44
C SER A 286 7.45 -3.70 -2.63
N VAL A 287 8.09 -2.55 -2.41
CA VAL A 287 8.92 -1.88 -3.43
C VAL A 287 10.18 -2.72 -3.73
N PHE A 288 10.90 -3.21 -2.71
CA PHE A 288 12.13 -3.98 -2.94
C PHE A 288 11.88 -5.28 -3.73
N ILE A 289 10.84 -6.04 -3.40
CA ILE A 289 10.52 -7.30 -4.10
C ILE A 289 9.98 -7.02 -5.51
N HIS A 290 9.27 -5.91 -5.73
CA HIS A 290 8.89 -5.44 -7.07
C HIS A 290 10.16 -5.19 -7.93
N GLU A 291 11.13 -4.41 -7.43
CA GLU A 291 12.42 -4.20 -8.12
C GLU A 291 13.23 -5.50 -8.31
N PHE A 292 13.16 -6.41 -7.34
CA PHE A 292 13.78 -7.73 -7.45
C PHE A 292 13.10 -8.60 -8.49
N GLY A 293 11.80 -8.40 -8.75
CA GLY A 293 11.09 -9.00 -9.87
C GLY A 293 11.68 -8.59 -11.23
N HIS A 294 11.92 -7.30 -11.45
CA HIS A 294 12.61 -6.81 -12.65
C HIS A 294 14.02 -7.37 -12.78
N ALA A 295 14.76 -7.45 -11.66
CA ALA A 295 16.08 -8.07 -11.63
C ALA A 295 16.01 -9.55 -12.01
N LEU A 296 15.07 -10.34 -11.47
CA LEU A 296 14.90 -11.74 -11.85
C LEU A 296 14.56 -11.89 -13.34
N ILE A 297 13.65 -11.08 -13.88
CA ILE A 297 13.28 -11.10 -15.30
C ILE A 297 14.50 -10.81 -16.18
N ASN A 298 15.27 -9.77 -15.88
CA ASN A 298 16.36 -9.30 -16.73
C ASN A 298 17.71 -10.02 -16.53
N GLU A 299 17.98 -10.58 -15.35
CA GLU A 299 19.20 -11.33 -15.05
C GLU A 299 19.08 -12.81 -15.45
N LEU A 300 17.87 -13.38 -15.44
CA LEU A 300 17.61 -14.78 -15.80
C LEU A 300 16.94 -14.96 -17.18
N ASP A 301 16.80 -13.85 -17.93
CA ASP A 301 16.08 -13.73 -19.21
C ASP A 301 14.72 -14.45 -19.18
N LEU A 302 13.90 -14.17 -18.16
CA LEU A 302 12.58 -14.77 -17.99
C LEU A 302 11.55 -14.13 -18.95
N PRO A 303 10.58 -14.89 -19.46
CA PRO A 303 9.46 -14.32 -20.21
C PRO A 303 8.44 -13.65 -19.27
N SER A 304 8.07 -12.41 -19.54
CA SER A 304 6.79 -11.85 -19.08
C SER A 304 5.73 -12.01 -20.18
N THR A 305 4.56 -12.55 -19.84
CA THR A 305 3.41 -12.72 -20.77
C THR A 305 2.34 -11.63 -20.61
N GLY A 306 2.67 -10.55 -19.91
CA GLY A 306 1.83 -9.37 -19.70
C GLY A 306 2.69 -8.12 -19.45
N PRO A 307 2.10 -6.99 -19.04
CA PRO A 307 2.88 -5.82 -18.59
C PRO A 307 3.85 -6.23 -17.47
N GLU A 308 5.12 -5.85 -17.58
CA GLU A 308 6.16 -6.27 -16.63
C GLU A 308 5.86 -5.75 -15.22
N GLU A 309 5.46 -4.48 -15.10
CA GLU A 309 5.00 -3.81 -13.88
C GLU A 309 3.92 -4.60 -13.13
N ASP A 310 2.85 -4.99 -13.83
CA ASP A 310 1.77 -5.79 -13.26
C ASP A 310 2.28 -7.18 -12.82
N ALA A 311 3.23 -7.77 -13.55
CA ALA A 311 3.78 -9.08 -13.21
C ALA A 311 4.67 -9.04 -11.96
N VAL A 312 5.49 -8.00 -11.79
CA VAL A 312 6.37 -7.84 -10.63
C VAL A 312 5.64 -7.33 -9.39
N ASP A 313 4.57 -6.56 -9.55
CA ASP A 313 3.59 -6.29 -8.47
C ASP A 313 3.01 -7.59 -7.92
N ILE A 314 2.65 -8.52 -8.80
CA ILE A 314 2.12 -9.83 -8.42
C ILE A 314 3.19 -10.69 -7.74
N TYR A 315 4.45 -10.65 -8.20
CA TYR A 315 5.58 -11.29 -7.51
C TYR A 315 5.76 -10.74 -6.09
N SER A 316 5.73 -9.41 -5.94
CA SER A 316 5.76 -8.73 -4.64
C SER A 316 4.60 -9.16 -3.73
N ALA A 317 3.36 -9.20 -4.24
CA ALA A 317 2.20 -9.67 -3.49
C ALA A 317 2.33 -11.13 -3.01
N LEU A 318 2.91 -12.02 -3.83
CA LEU A 318 3.16 -13.42 -3.49
C LEU A 318 4.16 -13.55 -2.32
N HIS A 319 5.25 -12.79 -2.34
CA HIS A 319 6.23 -12.78 -1.25
C HIS A 319 5.68 -12.15 0.04
N LEU A 320 4.86 -11.09 -0.07
CA LEU A 320 4.33 -10.42 1.12
C LEU A 320 3.21 -11.20 1.82
N VAL A 321 2.51 -12.11 1.14
CA VAL A 321 1.47 -12.95 1.79
C VAL A 321 2.05 -14.15 2.55
N ASP A 322 3.23 -14.65 2.17
CA ASP A 322 3.85 -15.87 2.74
C ASP A 322 3.89 -15.92 4.28
N PRO A 323 4.27 -14.85 5.02
CA PRO A 323 4.25 -14.85 6.48
C PRO A 323 2.87 -15.09 7.12
N THR A 324 1.78 -14.84 6.38
CA THR A 324 0.41 -15.13 6.85
C THR A 324 -0.03 -16.56 6.58
N ILE A 325 0.62 -17.23 5.62
CA ILE A 325 0.39 -18.64 5.27
C ILE A 325 1.24 -19.54 6.17
N TYR A 326 2.51 -19.19 6.32
CA TYR A 326 3.53 -19.93 7.08
C TYR A 326 3.86 -19.19 8.37
N LYS A 327 3.00 -19.41 9.38
CA LYS A 327 3.12 -18.80 10.71
C LYS A 327 4.47 -19.08 11.37
N ALA A 328 4.97 -18.07 12.08
CA ALA A 328 6.11 -18.20 12.96
C ALA A 328 5.69 -18.73 14.34
N ASP A 329 6.64 -19.19 15.14
CA ASP A 329 6.41 -19.57 16.55
C ASP A 329 6.22 -18.36 17.49
N SER A 330 6.01 -17.15 16.94
CA SER A 330 5.83 -15.89 17.67
C SER A 330 4.62 -15.12 17.15
N ALA A 331 3.68 -14.82 18.05
CA ALA A 331 2.48 -14.05 17.74
C ALA A 331 2.78 -12.61 17.28
N ASP A 332 3.87 -12.01 17.75
CA ASP A 332 4.30 -10.67 17.33
C ASP A 332 4.86 -10.70 15.90
N ILE A 333 5.59 -11.76 15.52
CA ILE A 333 6.09 -11.93 14.14
C ILE A 333 4.91 -12.22 13.19
N ASP A 334 3.96 -13.07 13.58
CA ASP A 334 2.70 -13.29 12.85
C ASP A 334 1.92 -11.97 12.64
N ALA A 335 1.89 -11.10 13.66
CA ALA A 335 1.25 -9.80 13.57
C ALA A 335 2.00 -8.85 12.63
N ILE A 336 3.33 -8.75 12.75
CA ILE A 336 4.16 -7.94 11.84
C ILE A 336 4.01 -8.42 10.40
N GLY A 337 4.04 -9.75 10.15
CA GLY A 337 3.88 -10.32 8.81
C GLY A 337 2.53 -9.98 8.17
N ARG A 338 1.43 -10.08 8.92
CA ARG A 338 0.11 -9.64 8.48
C ARG A 338 0.10 -8.15 8.12
N GLU A 339 0.52 -7.29 9.02
CA GLU A 339 0.50 -5.83 8.81
C GLU A 339 1.46 -5.43 7.66
N THR A 340 2.57 -6.13 7.47
CA THR A 340 3.52 -5.93 6.35
C THR A 340 2.82 -6.16 5.01
N ALA A 341 2.05 -7.25 4.88
CA ALA A 341 1.25 -7.56 3.69
C ALA A 341 0.18 -6.48 3.42
N ILE A 342 -0.46 -5.98 4.48
CA ILE A 342 -1.47 -4.92 4.40
C ILE A 342 -0.85 -3.62 3.90
N TYR A 343 0.24 -3.16 4.51
CA TYR A 343 0.87 -1.88 4.15
C TYR A 343 1.55 -1.90 2.77
N GLY A 344 2.05 -3.05 2.32
CA GLY A 344 2.51 -3.22 0.95
C GLY A 344 1.41 -3.03 -0.10
N ALA A 345 0.15 -3.35 0.25
CA ALA A 345 -1.01 -3.11 -0.60
C ALA A 345 -1.61 -1.69 -0.44
N LEU A 346 -1.73 -1.20 0.80
CA LEU A 346 -2.45 0.04 1.10
C LEU A 346 -1.85 1.30 0.47
N GLN A 347 -0.56 1.33 0.17
CA GLN A 347 0.05 2.43 -0.59
C GLN A 347 -0.68 2.70 -1.92
N TRP A 348 -1.04 1.64 -2.65
CA TRP A 348 -1.76 1.73 -3.93
C TRP A 348 -3.22 2.15 -3.71
N TYR A 349 -3.86 1.66 -2.65
CA TYR A 349 -5.22 2.08 -2.29
C TYR A 349 -5.26 3.58 -1.99
N TYR A 350 -4.33 4.07 -1.17
CA TYR A 350 -4.29 5.46 -0.75
C TYR A 350 -3.85 6.42 -1.85
N SER A 351 -2.80 6.10 -2.60
CA SER A 351 -2.41 6.89 -3.79
C SER A 351 -3.59 6.97 -4.78
N GLY A 352 -4.22 5.83 -5.06
CA GLY A 352 -5.37 5.76 -5.94
C GLY A 352 -6.59 6.54 -5.46
N LYS A 353 -6.91 6.51 -4.16
CA LYS A 353 -8.01 7.31 -3.57
C LYS A 353 -7.70 8.80 -3.55
N ILE A 354 -6.44 9.18 -3.34
CA ILE A 354 -5.98 10.57 -3.49
C ILE A 354 -6.13 11.02 -4.94
N ASN A 355 -5.79 10.18 -5.91
CA ASN A 355 -5.87 10.48 -7.33
C ASN A 355 -7.33 10.56 -7.82
N GLU A 356 -8.21 9.65 -7.41
CA GLU A 356 -9.67 9.79 -7.61
C GLU A 356 -10.21 11.11 -7.03
N ALA A 357 -9.82 11.46 -5.78
CA ALA A 357 -10.29 12.68 -5.12
C ALA A 357 -9.83 13.97 -5.84
N LYS A 358 -8.69 13.91 -6.54
CA LYS A 358 -8.13 14.97 -7.40
C LYS A 358 -8.71 14.98 -8.84
N GLY A 359 -9.54 14.01 -9.21
CA GLY A 359 -10.07 13.86 -10.57
C GLY A 359 -9.11 13.15 -11.56
N ASN A 360 -8.00 12.61 -11.07
CA ASN A 360 -6.94 11.96 -11.85
C ASN A 360 -7.02 10.42 -11.74
N GLY A 361 -8.22 9.85 -11.75
CA GLY A 361 -8.45 8.41 -11.53
C GLY A 361 -8.01 7.49 -12.68
N GLU A 362 -7.65 8.06 -13.83
CA GLU A 362 -7.17 7.34 -15.01
C GLU A 362 -5.67 7.63 -15.21
N THR A 363 -4.83 6.58 -15.30
CA THR A 363 -3.48 6.73 -15.86
C THR A 363 -3.56 7.00 -17.36
N PRO A 364 -2.59 7.73 -17.94
CA PRO A 364 -2.47 7.85 -19.39
C PRO A 364 -2.39 6.46 -20.04
N TRP A 365 -3.03 6.26 -21.20
CA TRP A 365 -3.08 4.94 -21.86
C TRP A 365 -1.71 4.42 -22.30
N GLN A 366 -0.73 5.32 -22.43
CA GLN A 366 0.66 5.04 -22.77
C GLN A 366 1.58 4.90 -21.55
N ASP A 367 1.05 5.02 -20.33
CA ASP A 367 1.79 4.73 -19.10
C ASP A 367 2.03 3.22 -19.02
N GLU A 368 3.23 2.82 -18.61
CA GLU A 368 3.59 1.42 -18.40
C GLU A 368 2.91 0.85 -17.13
N HIS A 369 2.50 1.73 -16.21
CA HIS A 369 1.80 1.36 -14.99
C HIS A 369 0.28 1.42 -15.13
N THR A 370 -0.36 0.33 -14.74
CA THR A 370 -1.80 0.31 -14.50
C THR A 370 -2.16 1.30 -13.37
N ALA A 371 -3.29 2.02 -13.48
CA ALA A 371 -3.74 2.96 -12.45
C ALA A 371 -3.78 2.35 -11.02
N ASP A 372 -3.37 3.11 -10.01
CA ASP A 372 -3.14 2.66 -8.64
C ASP A 372 -4.26 1.79 -8.04
N LEU A 373 -5.55 2.11 -8.24
CA LEU A 373 -6.64 1.28 -7.70
C LEU A 373 -6.79 -0.07 -8.39
N LYS A 374 -6.34 -0.20 -9.64
CA LYS A 374 -6.25 -1.47 -10.35
C LYS A 374 -5.02 -2.27 -9.88
N ARG A 375 -3.87 -1.61 -9.65
CA ARG A 375 -2.69 -2.23 -8.99
C ARG A 375 -3.07 -2.76 -7.61
N PHE A 376 -3.69 -1.91 -6.78
CA PHE A 376 -4.24 -2.29 -5.48
C PHE A 376 -5.16 -3.52 -5.58
N ARG A 377 -6.16 -3.49 -6.46
CA ARG A 377 -7.08 -4.63 -6.65
C ARG A 377 -6.32 -5.90 -7.01
N ASN A 378 -5.38 -5.86 -7.95
CA ASN A 378 -4.60 -7.02 -8.39
C ASN A 378 -3.74 -7.57 -7.25
N PHE A 379 -2.94 -6.70 -6.63
CA PHE A 379 -2.03 -7.01 -5.52
C PHE A 379 -2.79 -7.56 -4.30
N PHE A 380 -3.85 -6.87 -3.87
CA PHE A 380 -4.68 -7.28 -2.75
C PHE A 380 -5.45 -8.58 -3.04
N CYS A 381 -5.85 -8.83 -4.29
CA CYS A 381 -6.50 -10.10 -4.66
C CYS A 381 -5.54 -11.29 -4.52
N VAL A 382 -4.26 -11.14 -4.85
CA VAL A 382 -3.25 -12.20 -4.59
C VAL A 382 -3.06 -12.42 -3.08
N ILE A 383 -2.91 -11.35 -2.30
CA ILE A 383 -2.75 -11.44 -0.84
C ILE A 383 -4.00 -12.07 -0.19
N TYR A 384 -5.20 -11.63 -0.57
CA TYR A 384 -6.45 -12.21 -0.11
C TYR A 384 -6.55 -13.68 -0.50
N GLY A 385 -6.20 -14.04 -1.74
CA GLY A 385 -6.25 -15.42 -2.24
C GLY A 385 -5.32 -16.38 -1.50
N GLY A 386 -4.17 -15.89 -1.03
CA GLY A 386 -3.25 -16.66 -0.20
C GLY A 386 -3.80 -16.95 1.19
N ASN A 387 -4.53 -16.02 1.82
CA ASN A 387 -5.17 -16.24 3.13
C ASN A 387 -6.49 -15.44 3.32
N PRO A 388 -7.63 -15.93 2.79
CA PRO A 388 -8.91 -15.22 2.88
C PRO A 388 -9.38 -14.98 4.33
N LYS A 389 -8.96 -15.82 5.28
CA LYS A 389 -9.33 -15.70 6.71
C LYS A 389 -8.69 -14.50 7.38
N VAL A 390 -7.45 -14.18 7.02
CA VAL A 390 -6.72 -13.03 7.57
C VAL A 390 -7.20 -11.73 6.94
N PHE A 391 -7.39 -11.70 5.61
CA PHE A 391 -7.71 -10.46 4.89
C PHE A 391 -9.22 -10.19 4.71
N GLY A 392 -10.09 -11.11 5.14
CA GLY A 392 -11.55 -11.03 4.98
C GLY A 392 -12.21 -9.77 5.54
N ASN A 393 -11.75 -9.27 6.69
CA ASN A 393 -12.31 -8.03 7.26
C ASN A 393 -11.82 -6.77 6.54
N ILE A 394 -10.60 -6.81 5.99
CA ILE A 394 -10.00 -5.70 5.23
C ILE A 394 -10.69 -5.60 3.87
N ALA A 395 -10.91 -6.74 3.20
CA ALA A 395 -11.65 -6.81 1.94
C ALA A 395 -13.02 -6.10 2.04
N LYS A 396 -13.80 -6.37 3.10
CA LYS A 396 -15.07 -5.68 3.37
C LYS A 396 -14.93 -4.16 3.50
N GLY A 397 -13.84 -3.68 4.10
CA GLY A 397 -13.55 -2.24 4.23
C GLY A 397 -13.16 -1.56 2.92
N THR A 398 -12.67 -2.31 1.93
CA THR A 398 -12.24 -1.78 0.62
C THR A 398 -13.40 -1.59 -0.38
N GLY A 399 -14.54 -2.23 -0.15
CA GLY A 399 -15.67 -2.24 -1.08
C GLY A 399 -15.49 -3.10 -2.34
N ILE A 400 -14.45 -3.95 -2.40
CA ILE A 400 -14.32 -4.96 -3.46
C ILE A 400 -15.48 -5.95 -3.35
N ASP A 401 -16.13 -6.25 -4.47
CA ASP A 401 -17.32 -7.10 -4.50
C ASP A 401 -17.01 -8.59 -4.27
N ASP A 402 -17.97 -9.31 -3.68
CA ASP A 402 -17.82 -10.74 -3.35
C ASP A 402 -17.53 -11.61 -4.58
N ARG A 403 -18.00 -11.22 -5.78
CA ARG A 403 -17.73 -11.98 -7.02
C ARG A 403 -16.26 -11.83 -7.43
N THR A 404 -15.66 -10.66 -7.27
CA THR A 404 -14.20 -10.47 -7.42
C THR A 404 -13.44 -11.28 -6.37
N LEU A 405 -13.79 -11.15 -5.08
CA LEU A 405 -13.13 -11.88 -3.98
C LEU A 405 -13.21 -13.40 -4.14
N SER A 406 -14.33 -13.94 -4.65
CA SER A 406 -14.52 -15.39 -4.87
C SER A 406 -13.50 -16.02 -5.83
N ARG A 407 -12.88 -15.21 -6.69
CA ARG A 407 -11.86 -15.66 -7.67
C ARG A 407 -10.43 -15.54 -7.16
N CYS A 408 -10.21 -14.74 -6.13
CA CYS A 408 -8.86 -14.37 -5.69
C CYS A 408 -8.01 -15.56 -5.25
N THR A 409 -8.59 -16.59 -4.63
CA THR A 409 -7.89 -17.86 -4.35
C THR A 409 -7.34 -18.53 -5.61
N GLU A 410 -8.12 -18.53 -6.69
CA GLU A 410 -7.71 -19.12 -7.96
C GLU A 410 -6.61 -18.27 -8.63
N GLU A 411 -6.73 -16.95 -8.57
CA GLU A 411 -5.71 -16.04 -9.09
C GLU A 411 -4.38 -16.16 -8.32
N TYR A 412 -4.40 -16.14 -6.98
CA TYR A 412 -3.21 -16.47 -6.17
C TYR A 412 -2.58 -17.80 -6.60
N THR A 413 -3.39 -18.85 -6.77
CA THR A 413 -2.90 -20.18 -7.16
C THR A 413 -2.26 -20.17 -8.55
N LYS A 414 -2.87 -19.51 -9.54
CA LYS A 414 -2.33 -19.37 -10.90
C LYS A 414 -1.02 -18.61 -10.91
N GLN A 415 -0.98 -17.46 -10.23
CA GLN A 415 0.19 -16.57 -10.23
C GLN A 415 1.37 -17.19 -9.47
N ASN A 416 1.12 -17.78 -8.29
CA ASN A 416 2.13 -18.53 -7.53
C ASN A 416 2.71 -19.68 -8.37
N ARG A 417 1.86 -20.47 -9.03
CA ARG A 417 2.29 -21.54 -9.93
C ARG A 417 3.12 -21.00 -11.08
N ALA A 418 2.71 -19.91 -11.74
CA ALA A 418 3.42 -19.33 -12.86
C ALA A 418 4.84 -18.90 -12.47
N TRP A 419 4.97 -18.04 -11.46
CA TRP A 419 6.26 -17.56 -10.95
C TRP A 419 7.17 -18.69 -10.48
N ARG A 420 6.66 -19.64 -9.68
CA ARG A 420 7.42 -20.82 -9.25
C ARG A 420 7.87 -21.70 -10.41
N THR A 421 7.05 -21.83 -11.46
CA THR A 421 7.39 -22.65 -12.64
C THR A 421 8.50 -22.03 -13.47
N ILE A 422 8.44 -20.72 -13.74
CA ILE A 422 9.47 -20.03 -14.55
C ILE A 422 10.80 -19.85 -13.79
N LEU A 423 10.74 -19.75 -12.46
CA LEU A 423 11.94 -19.63 -11.62
C LEU A 423 12.58 -20.98 -11.25
N ALA A 424 11.85 -22.10 -11.33
CA ALA A 424 12.35 -23.43 -10.92
C ALA A 424 13.74 -23.82 -11.51
N PRO A 425 14.07 -23.54 -12.79
CA PRO A 425 15.40 -23.76 -13.37
C PRO A 425 16.56 -23.06 -12.64
N TYR A 426 16.26 -21.94 -11.99
CA TYR A 426 17.23 -21.06 -11.31
C TYR A 426 17.11 -21.11 -9.78
N THR A 427 16.22 -21.95 -9.27
CA THR A 427 15.89 -22.04 -7.84
C THR A 427 16.50 -23.31 -7.23
N ARG A 428 17.15 -23.15 -6.07
CA ARG A 428 17.67 -24.26 -5.27
C ARG A 428 16.54 -25.00 -4.57
N VAL A 429 16.56 -26.32 -4.62
CA VAL A 429 15.61 -27.16 -3.90
C VAL A 429 15.72 -26.92 -2.39
N GLY A 430 14.60 -26.58 -1.75
CA GLY A 430 14.56 -26.22 -0.33
C GLY A 430 13.17 -26.38 0.29
N PRO A 431 13.02 -26.30 1.63
CA PRO A 431 11.73 -26.47 2.30
C PRO A 431 10.66 -25.46 1.87
N TRP A 432 11.09 -24.28 1.41
CA TRP A 432 10.25 -23.18 0.93
C TRP A 432 10.11 -23.13 -0.60
N HIS A 433 10.99 -23.84 -1.32
CA HIS A 433 11.01 -23.95 -2.78
C HIS A 433 11.27 -25.40 -3.21
N PRO A 434 10.35 -26.33 -2.89
CA PRO A 434 10.53 -27.75 -3.18
C PRO A 434 10.37 -28.07 -4.69
N GLU A 435 9.90 -27.12 -5.49
CA GLU A 435 9.90 -27.15 -6.95
C GLU A 435 11.28 -26.87 -7.59
N GLY A 436 12.22 -26.29 -6.86
CA GLY A 436 13.52 -25.89 -7.39
C GLY A 436 14.30 -27.06 -7.98
N THR A 437 14.92 -26.87 -9.15
CA THR A 437 15.64 -27.93 -9.86
C THR A 437 17.15 -27.93 -9.61
N LEU A 438 17.69 -26.88 -9.01
CA LEU A 438 19.11 -26.81 -8.66
C LEU A 438 19.37 -27.50 -7.31
N PRO A 439 20.53 -28.19 -7.13
CA PRO A 439 20.95 -28.67 -5.82
C PRO A 439 20.97 -27.57 -4.75
N ALA A 440 20.70 -27.93 -3.50
CA ALA A 440 20.67 -27.00 -2.36
C ALA A 440 21.99 -26.22 -2.15
N ASN A 441 23.11 -26.74 -2.66
CA ASN A 441 24.45 -26.13 -2.63
C ASN A 441 24.91 -25.55 -3.98
N ALA A 442 24.02 -25.40 -4.97
CA ALA A 442 24.39 -24.90 -6.29
C ALA A 442 25.03 -23.50 -6.21
N PRO A 443 26.15 -23.24 -6.92
CA PRO A 443 26.75 -21.92 -6.92
C PRO A 443 25.81 -20.89 -7.52
N GLY A 444 25.86 -19.67 -7.01
CA GLY A 444 25.18 -18.51 -7.56
C GLY A 444 25.95 -17.26 -7.17
N ALA A 445 25.79 -16.19 -7.95
CA ALA A 445 26.45 -14.94 -7.66
C ALA A 445 25.89 -14.27 -6.39
N LYS A 446 26.72 -13.47 -5.71
CA LYS A 446 26.35 -12.81 -4.45
C LYS A 446 25.41 -11.63 -4.71
N ILE A 447 24.39 -11.49 -3.86
CA ILE A 447 23.65 -10.23 -3.71
C ILE A 447 24.29 -9.45 -2.56
N THR A 448 24.65 -8.19 -2.80
CA THR A 448 25.30 -7.31 -1.80
C THR A 448 24.36 -6.17 -1.43
N VAL A 449 24.12 -5.93 -0.14
CA VAL A 449 23.32 -4.78 0.33
C VAL A 449 24.23 -3.68 0.88
N ARG A 450 23.97 -2.43 0.51
CA ARG A 450 24.63 -1.23 1.04
C ARG A 450 23.60 -0.19 1.50
N PHE A 451 23.79 0.35 2.70
CA PHE A 451 23.03 1.48 3.21
C PHE A 451 23.92 2.71 3.29
N GLU A 452 23.65 3.72 2.48
CA GLU A 452 24.34 5.01 2.51
C GLU A 452 23.72 5.91 3.59
N PRO A 453 24.49 6.84 4.19
CA PRO A 453 23.93 7.83 5.12
C PRO A 453 22.89 8.71 4.44
N SER A 454 21.85 9.11 5.19
CA SER A 454 20.82 10.04 4.68
C SER A 454 21.01 11.45 5.24
N LYS A 455 20.61 12.45 4.45
CA LYS A 455 20.41 13.85 4.88
C LYS A 455 19.12 14.00 5.71
N TYR A 456 18.23 13.01 5.67
CA TYR A 456 16.89 13.03 6.27
C TYR A 456 16.81 12.08 7.48
N ARG A 457 16.04 12.47 8.51
CA ARG A 457 15.88 11.63 9.71
C ARG A 457 15.28 10.28 9.39
N VAL A 458 14.27 10.26 8.51
CA VAL A 458 13.58 9.03 8.12
C VAL A 458 14.54 8.01 7.48
N GLY A 459 15.51 8.42 6.66
CA GLY A 459 16.51 7.51 6.07
C GLY A 459 17.53 7.00 7.09
N ASN A 460 17.97 7.85 8.02
CA ASN A 460 18.89 7.44 9.09
C ASN A 460 18.20 6.50 10.12
N PHE A 461 16.94 6.77 10.46
CA PHE A 461 16.08 5.87 11.22
C PHE A 461 15.88 4.54 10.48
N PHE A 462 15.55 4.59 9.19
CA PHE A 462 15.27 3.42 8.39
C PHE A 462 16.47 2.45 8.36
N ARG A 463 17.66 2.99 8.08
CA ARG A 463 18.91 2.23 8.20
C ARG A 463 19.08 1.63 9.60
N ALA A 464 19.03 2.44 10.64
CA ALA A 464 19.27 1.99 12.02
C ALA A 464 18.24 0.97 12.54
N ALA A 465 17.00 1.01 12.06
CA ALA A 465 15.90 0.18 12.55
C ALA A 465 15.67 -1.09 11.71
N PHE A 466 16.01 -1.09 10.41
CA PHE A 466 15.63 -2.16 9.49
C PHE A 466 16.79 -2.79 8.69
N GLU A 467 18.02 -2.26 8.78
CA GLU A 467 19.17 -2.77 8.01
C GLU A 467 19.40 -4.28 8.20
N GLU A 468 19.35 -4.80 9.43
CA GLU A 468 19.55 -6.22 9.72
C GLU A 468 18.46 -7.10 9.07
N GLY A 469 17.17 -6.75 9.26
CA GLY A 469 16.06 -7.51 8.69
C GLY A 469 16.01 -7.47 7.17
N LEU A 470 16.33 -6.34 6.55
CA LEU A 470 16.42 -6.18 5.10
C LEU A 470 17.62 -6.93 4.51
N ARG A 471 18.77 -6.96 5.20
CA ARG A 471 19.91 -7.81 4.84
C ARG A 471 19.53 -9.29 4.89
N GLY A 472 18.92 -9.75 5.97
CA GLY A 472 18.45 -11.13 6.10
C GLY A 472 17.50 -11.54 4.98
N SER A 473 16.53 -10.68 4.64
CA SER A 473 15.62 -10.88 3.51
C SER A 473 16.34 -11.02 2.16
N VAL A 474 17.36 -10.20 1.90
CA VAL A 474 18.19 -10.32 0.68
C VAL A 474 19.06 -11.57 0.70
N GLU A 475 19.60 -11.96 1.85
CA GLU A 475 20.37 -13.19 2.02
C GLU A 475 19.50 -14.43 1.77
N ASP A 476 18.24 -14.42 2.17
CA ASP A 476 17.31 -15.52 1.90
C ASP A 476 16.97 -15.62 0.41
N LEU A 477 16.78 -14.50 -0.30
CA LEU A 477 16.67 -14.50 -1.77
C LEU A 477 17.95 -15.05 -2.43
N ALA A 478 19.13 -14.70 -1.93
CA ALA A 478 20.41 -15.22 -2.42
C ALA A 478 20.61 -16.73 -2.14
N LYS A 479 20.03 -17.27 -1.05
CA LYS A 479 19.97 -18.72 -0.75
C LYS A 479 18.98 -19.42 -1.67
N THR A 480 17.87 -18.79 -2.04
CA THR A 480 16.87 -19.36 -2.97
C THR A 480 17.36 -19.38 -4.42
N TYR A 481 17.79 -18.24 -4.97
CA TYR A 481 18.07 -18.09 -6.40
C TYR A 481 19.56 -18.16 -6.74
N ALA A 482 19.90 -18.80 -7.85
CA ALA A 482 21.25 -18.86 -8.40
C ALA A 482 21.42 -17.82 -9.53
N LEU A 483 21.69 -16.57 -9.16
CA LEU A 483 21.92 -15.49 -10.13
C LEU A 483 23.22 -15.70 -10.93
N PRO A 484 23.26 -15.34 -12.24
CA PRO A 484 24.43 -15.54 -13.09
C PRO A 484 25.54 -14.50 -12.88
N ARG A 485 25.21 -13.30 -12.39
CA ARG A 485 26.19 -12.26 -12.02
C ARG A 485 25.80 -11.56 -10.71
N PRO A 486 26.76 -10.91 -10.02
CA PRO A 486 26.48 -10.28 -8.73
C PRO A 486 25.49 -9.12 -8.87
N LEU A 487 24.57 -8.99 -7.90
CA LEU A 487 23.57 -7.94 -7.84
C LEU A 487 23.84 -7.04 -6.61
N THR A 488 23.67 -5.73 -6.72
CA THR A 488 23.85 -4.79 -5.60
C THR A 488 22.57 -4.05 -5.26
N VAL A 489 22.08 -4.19 -4.03
CA VAL A 489 20.95 -3.41 -3.49
C VAL A 489 21.51 -2.21 -2.73
N VAL A 490 21.14 -0.99 -3.11
CA VAL A 490 21.67 0.26 -2.54
C VAL A 490 20.52 1.10 -1.98
N TYR A 491 20.50 1.28 -0.67
CA TYR A 491 19.61 2.23 0.01
C TYR A 491 20.32 3.58 0.18
N ARG A 492 19.75 4.66 -0.38
CA ARG A 492 20.37 6.01 -0.38
C ARG A 492 19.35 7.13 -0.54
N ASP A 493 19.81 8.37 -0.35
CA ASP A 493 19.08 9.54 -0.86
C ASP A 493 19.29 9.62 -2.38
N CYS A 494 18.23 9.89 -3.12
CA CYS A 494 18.26 10.02 -4.58
C CYS A 494 17.80 11.39 -5.08
N ASP A 495 17.27 12.23 -4.18
CA ASP A 495 16.63 13.52 -4.48
C ASP A 495 15.45 13.39 -5.49
N GLN A 496 14.87 12.18 -5.61
CA GLN A 496 13.70 11.84 -6.42
C GLN A 496 12.82 10.76 -5.71
N LEU A 497 11.51 10.75 -5.98
CA LEU A 497 10.56 9.77 -5.44
C LEU A 497 10.49 8.52 -6.34
N ASN A 498 11.57 7.74 -6.39
CA ASN A 498 11.58 6.51 -7.18
C ASN A 498 12.31 5.34 -6.49
N ALA A 499 12.13 4.13 -7.00
CA ALA A 499 13.08 3.03 -6.89
C ALA A 499 13.33 2.51 -8.33
N TRP A 500 14.42 1.78 -8.56
CA TRP A 500 14.63 1.14 -9.86
C TRP A 500 15.70 0.05 -9.81
N TYR A 501 15.51 -0.97 -10.62
CA TYR A 501 16.54 -1.88 -11.11
C TYR A 501 17.26 -1.30 -12.34
N SER A 502 18.60 -1.35 -12.35
CA SER A 502 19.45 -1.04 -13.51
C SER A 502 20.06 -2.31 -14.08
N ARG A 503 19.64 -2.69 -15.29
CA ARG A 503 20.26 -3.80 -16.05
C ARG A 503 21.71 -3.52 -16.42
N GLN A 504 22.09 -2.25 -16.62
CA GLN A 504 23.50 -1.93 -16.93
C GLN A 504 24.41 -2.23 -15.73
N ASP A 505 24.00 -1.80 -14.53
CA ASP A 505 24.86 -1.81 -13.34
C ASP A 505 24.71 -3.08 -12.47
N ALA A 506 23.73 -3.94 -12.76
CA ALA A 506 23.28 -5.02 -11.87
C ALA A 506 22.95 -4.48 -10.47
N SER A 507 22.12 -3.42 -10.41
CA SER A 507 21.81 -2.77 -9.13
C SER A 507 20.36 -2.39 -8.97
N ILE A 508 19.81 -2.64 -7.78
CA ILE A 508 18.53 -2.09 -7.32
C ILE A 508 18.84 -0.85 -6.46
N THR A 509 18.32 0.31 -6.83
CA THR A 509 18.38 1.52 -5.99
C THR A 509 17.07 1.71 -5.25
N MET A 510 17.14 1.70 -3.91
CA MET A 510 16.04 1.95 -3.00
C MET A 510 16.18 3.37 -2.41
N CYS A 511 15.36 4.32 -2.85
CA CYS A 511 15.51 5.70 -2.39
C CYS A 511 14.75 5.94 -1.09
N TYR A 512 15.46 6.42 -0.05
CA TYR A 512 14.82 6.84 1.21
C TYR A 512 13.75 7.92 1.00
N ASN A 513 13.88 8.73 -0.06
CA ASN A 513 12.89 9.73 -0.46
C ASN A 513 11.52 9.09 -0.81
N LEU A 514 11.51 8.02 -1.62
CA LEU A 514 10.28 7.30 -1.98
C LEU A 514 9.69 6.60 -0.75
N LEU A 515 10.52 5.84 -0.01
CA LEU A 515 10.08 5.11 1.18
C LEU A 515 9.50 6.06 2.23
N GLY A 516 10.17 7.19 2.48
CA GLY A 516 9.69 8.26 3.36
C GLY A 516 8.36 8.84 2.88
N TYR A 517 8.24 9.20 1.59
CA TYR A 517 7.00 9.74 1.03
C TYR A 517 5.80 8.78 1.17
N LEU A 518 6.00 7.50 0.87
CA LEU A 518 4.95 6.49 0.98
C LEU A 518 4.52 6.28 2.45
N VAL A 519 5.47 6.22 3.38
CA VAL A 519 5.16 6.08 4.81
C VAL A 519 4.51 7.38 5.36
N ASN A 520 4.95 8.56 4.92
CA ASN A 520 4.29 9.84 5.22
C ASN A 520 2.81 9.81 4.78
N MET A 521 2.54 9.41 3.53
CA MET A 521 1.18 9.34 2.97
C MET A 521 0.26 8.43 3.79
N VAL A 522 0.73 7.24 4.16
CA VAL A 522 -0.02 6.33 5.04
C VAL A 522 -0.25 6.97 6.42
N SER A 523 0.79 7.54 7.04
CA SER A 523 0.70 8.21 8.34
C SER A 523 -0.31 9.36 8.32
N ASP A 524 -0.27 10.23 7.32
CA ASP A 524 -1.16 11.40 7.23
C ASP A 524 -2.63 10.99 7.10
N ILE A 525 -2.92 9.90 6.40
CA ILE A 525 -4.29 9.37 6.26
C ILE A 525 -4.76 8.69 7.56
N GLU A 526 -3.95 7.79 8.13
CA GLU A 526 -4.35 6.97 9.27
C GLU A 526 -4.28 7.72 10.61
N MET A 527 -3.21 8.51 10.80
CA MET A 527 -2.91 9.23 12.04
C MET A 527 -3.35 10.69 12.02
N LYS A 528 -3.80 11.22 10.88
CA LYS A 528 -4.13 12.64 10.69
C LYS A 528 -2.94 13.56 10.99
N THR A 529 -1.73 13.07 10.70
CA THR A 529 -0.51 13.89 10.66
C THR A 529 -0.55 14.83 9.46
N VAL A 530 0.36 15.80 9.42
CA VAL A 530 0.51 16.72 8.27
C VAL A 530 1.97 16.64 7.81
N ASP A 531 2.18 16.16 6.59
CA ASP A 531 3.50 15.88 6.00
C ASP A 531 4.37 14.96 6.88
N GLY A 532 3.74 14.03 7.61
CA GLY A 532 4.38 13.13 8.58
C GLY A 532 4.59 13.70 9.99
N TRP A 533 4.28 14.97 10.25
CA TRP A 533 4.42 15.60 11.57
C TRP A 533 3.21 15.39 12.47
N VAL A 534 3.46 15.10 13.76
CA VAL A 534 2.42 15.03 14.79
C VAL A 534 1.98 16.43 15.19
N VAL A 535 0.71 16.74 14.94
CA VAL A 535 0.09 18.00 15.40
C VAL A 535 -0.26 17.87 16.89
N PRO A 536 0.16 18.80 17.77
CA PRO A 536 -0.18 18.74 19.20
C PRO A 536 -1.68 18.85 19.43
N GLN A 537 -2.31 17.77 19.91
CA GLN A 537 -3.66 17.85 20.46
C GLN A 537 -3.63 18.63 21.79
N LYS A 538 -4.63 19.49 22.03
CA LYS A 538 -4.84 20.11 23.35
C LYS A 538 -5.17 19.02 24.38
N THR A 539 -4.18 18.62 25.16
CA THR A 539 -4.33 17.68 26.27
C THR A 539 -5.12 18.33 27.41
N GLY A 540 -6.27 17.75 27.73
CA GLY A 540 -6.91 17.97 29.03
C GLY A 540 -6.03 17.39 30.14
N ALA A 541 -6.07 18.01 31.33
CA ALA A 541 -5.26 17.66 32.49
C ALA A 541 -5.58 16.24 33.03
N PRO A 542 -4.64 15.60 33.78
CA PRO A 542 -4.70 14.17 34.05
C PRO A 542 -5.69 13.77 35.15
N GLY A 543 -6.44 12.69 34.92
CA GLY A 543 -7.20 11.99 35.96
C GLY A 543 -6.32 10.95 36.67
N GLY A 544 -6.12 11.12 37.98
CA GLY A 544 -5.33 10.18 38.79
C GLY A 544 -6.10 8.90 39.13
N GLY A 545 -5.40 7.76 39.11
CA GLY A 545 -5.90 6.47 39.59
C GLY A 545 -4.75 5.65 40.16
N ALA A 546 -4.61 5.64 41.49
CA ALA A 546 -3.55 4.90 42.17
C ALA A 546 -3.92 3.41 42.32
N SER A 547 -2.98 2.51 42.04
CA SER A 547 -3.09 1.09 42.38
C SER A 547 -2.02 0.72 43.40
N ASN A 548 -2.45 0.34 44.61
CA ASN A 548 -1.57 -0.07 45.70
C ASN A 548 -0.82 -1.37 45.40
N ALA A 549 0.44 -1.43 45.81
CA ALA A 549 1.15 -2.69 45.97
C ALA A 549 0.68 -3.42 47.24
N GLY A 550 0.44 -4.73 47.13
CA GLY A 550 0.25 -5.64 48.26
C GLY A 550 1.26 -6.78 48.14
N ALA A 551 2.18 -6.88 49.10
CA ALA A 551 3.23 -7.90 49.08
C ALA A 551 2.76 -9.23 49.66
N SER A 552 3.28 -10.33 49.12
CA SER A 552 3.58 -11.53 49.91
C SER A 552 4.87 -12.17 49.38
N ASN A 553 5.58 -12.86 50.27
CA ASN A 553 6.88 -13.47 50.04
C ASN A 553 6.88 -14.89 50.65
N THR A 554 7.98 -15.63 50.51
CA THR A 554 8.20 -17.07 50.84
C THR A 554 7.63 -18.04 49.79
N GLY A 555 8.34 -19.09 49.36
CA GLY A 555 9.75 -19.46 49.58
C GLY A 555 10.03 -20.92 49.19
N GLY A 556 11.27 -21.28 48.83
CA GLY A 556 11.74 -22.69 48.85
C GLY A 556 12.26 -23.33 47.56
N SER A 557 13.59 -23.29 47.40
CA SER A 557 14.46 -24.50 47.36
C SER A 557 14.44 -25.51 46.18
N ASN A 558 15.59 -25.54 45.47
CA ASN A 558 16.42 -26.71 45.06
C ASN A 558 16.20 -27.54 43.78
N THR A 559 17.25 -27.48 42.92
CA THR A 559 17.95 -28.60 42.21
C THR A 559 17.19 -29.37 41.10
N ARG A 560 17.82 -29.99 40.08
CA ARG A 560 19.25 -30.35 39.81
C ARG A 560 19.51 -30.48 38.29
N ALA A 561 20.75 -30.70 37.87
CA ALA A 561 21.19 -30.81 36.47
C ALA A 561 21.65 -32.23 36.04
N GLY A 562 21.85 -32.41 34.73
CA GLY A 562 22.63 -33.47 34.05
C GLY A 562 21.87 -34.76 33.63
N ASP A 563 22.34 -35.58 32.68
CA ASP A 563 23.29 -35.41 31.55
C ASP A 563 23.17 -36.62 30.58
N ASP A 564 23.54 -36.42 29.31
CA ASP A 564 24.12 -37.37 28.31
C ASP A 564 23.49 -38.69 27.76
N ALA A 565 23.86 -38.93 26.49
CA ALA A 565 24.19 -40.22 25.80
C ALA A 565 23.12 -41.15 25.16
N ASN A 566 22.80 -40.86 23.89
CA ASN A 566 23.11 -41.66 22.68
C ASN A 566 22.94 -43.22 22.65
N ALA A 567 22.11 -43.74 21.71
CA ALA A 567 22.29 -45.05 21.07
C ALA A 567 21.52 -45.16 19.73
N ALA A 568 22.14 -45.75 18.70
CA ALA A 568 21.52 -46.08 17.40
C ALA A 568 21.31 -47.60 17.24
N PRO A 569 20.53 -48.04 16.24
CA PRO A 569 20.85 -49.31 15.58
C PRO A 569 20.92 -49.24 14.05
N SER A 570 21.63 -50.23 13.49
CA SER A 570 22.06 -50.37 12.10
C SER A 570 20.99 -50.95 11.15
N ARG A 571 21.20 -50.76 9.84
CA ARG A 571 20.53 -51.52 8.76
C ARG A 571 21.58 -52.08 7.78
N SER A 572 21.27 -53.23 7.19
CA SER A 572 21.96 -53.83 6.04
C SER A 572 21.05 -54.87 5.36
N PRO A 573 21.26 -55.21 4.07
CA PRO A 573 20.16 -55.14 3.11
C PRO A 573 19.77 -56.47 2.45
N SER A 574 18.59 -56.47 1.80
CA SER A 574 18.24 -57.42 0.72
C SER A 574 17.17 -56.78 -0.16
N ALA A 575 17.48 -56.54 -1.44
CA ALA A 575 16.52 -56.11 -2.45
C ALA A 575 16.31 -57.25 -3.45
N SER A 576 15.06 -57.71 -3.60
CA SER A 576 14.66 -58.58 -4.70
C SER A 576 14.27 -57.74 -5.91
N ALA A 577 14.80 -58.08 -7.09
CA ALA A 577 14.50 -57.36 -8.32
C ALA A 577 12.99 -57.48 -8.66
N GLY A 578 12.29 -56.35 -8.62
CA GLY A 578 10.84 -56.24 -8.84
C GLY A 578 10.15 -55.25 -7.90
N SER A 579 10.72 -54.97 -6.72
CA SER A 579 10.15 -54.02 -5.77
C SER A 579 10.43 -52.55 -6.15
N VAL A 580 9.39 -51.71 -6.11
CA VAL A 580 9.55 -50.25 -6.05
C VAL A 580 10.21 -49.87 -4.72
N ASP A 581 11.32 -49.14 -4.76
CA ASP A 581 11.95 -48.59 -3.54
C ASP A 581 11.15 -47.39 -3.02
N GLU A 582 10.14 -47.69 -2.21
CA GLU A 582 9.29 -46.70 -1.52
C GLU A 582 10.08 -45.77 -0.59
N ALA A 583 11.24 -46.21 -0.11
CA ALA A 583 12.09 -45.46 0.82
C ALA A 583 13.13 -44.58 0.12
N LYS A 584 13.25 -44.66 -1.21
CA LYS A 584 14.23 -43.93 -2.02
C LYS A 584 14.24 -42.44 -1.68
N ASP A 585 15.38 -41.95 -1.18
CA ASP A 585 15.60 -40.53 -0.98
C ASP A 585 16.04 -39.86 -2.29
N PHE A 586 15.43 -38.72 -2.59
CA PHE A 586 15.78 -37.87 -3.74
C PHE A 586 16.54 -36.60 -3.31
N GLY A 587 16.81 -36.42 -2.01
CA GLY A 587 17.40 -35.20 -1.45
C GLY A 587 16.42 -34.02 -1.36
N VAL A 588 15.12 -34.26 -1.57
CA VAL A 588 14.09 -33.23 -1.48
C VAL A 588 13.64 -33.07 -0.03
N PRO A 589 13.82 -31.90 0.60
CA PRO A 589 13.40 -31.67 1.97
C PRO A 589 11.87 -31.61 2.09
N ALA A 590 11.35 -32.11 3.21
CA ALA A 590 9.94 -31.93 3.56
C ALA A 590 9.68 -30.50 4.03
N GLY A 591 8.63 -29.88 3.49
CA GLY A 591 8.21 -28.50 3.78
C GLY A 591 6.70 -28.37 3.94
N LEU A 592 6.26 -27.17 4.33
CA LEU A 592 4.83 -26.80 4.41
C LEU A 592 4.29 -26.21 3.09
N VAL A 593 5.16 -25.93 2.13
CA VAL A 593 4.79 -25.44 0.80
C VAL A 593 4.20 -26.57 -0.05
N LEU A 594 3.08 -26.28 -0.71
CA LEU A 594 2.43 -27.20 -1.64
C LEU A 594 3.14 -27.19 -3.01
N TYR A 595 3.37 -28.37 -3.58
CA TYR A 595 3.96 -28.48 -4.90
C TYR A 595 3.03 -27.94 -5.99
N PRO A 596 3.52 -27.10 -6.92
CA PRO A 596 2.73 -26.63 -8.05
C PRO A 596 2.35 -27.75 -9.04
N ALA A 597 1.28 -27.52 -9.81
CA ALA A 597 0.96 -28.37 -10.97
C ALA A 597 2.13 -28.36 -11.97
N PRO A 598 2.50 -29.48 -12.62
CA PRO A 598 1.68 -30.68 -12.86
C PRO A 598 1.74 -31.77 -11.77
N TYR A 599 2.17 -31.47 -10.54
CA TYR A 599 2.21 -32.41 -9.41
C TYR A 599 3.03 -33.69 -9.64
N LYS A 600 4.00 -33.64 -10.55
CA LYS A 600 4.92 -34.74 -10.85
C LYS A 600 6.35 -34.36 -10.54
N GLY A 601 7.13 -35.33 -10.08
CA GLY A 601 8.56 -35.21 -9.83
C GLY A 601 8.95 -35.70 -8.44
N PRO A 602 10.25 -35.61 -8.09
CA PRO A 602 10.77 -36.10 -6.82
C PRO A 602 9.99 -35.61 -5.59
N THR A 603 9.75 -36.51 -4.64
CA THR A 603 9.04 -36.24 -3.38
C THR A 603 9.94 -36.48 -2.15
N PRO A 604 9.69 -35.84 -1.01
CA PRO A 604 10.45 -36.08 0.22
C PRO A 604 10.22 -37.49 0.77
N THR A 605 11.09 -37.94 1.67
CA THR A 605 10.93 -39.22 2.40
C THR A 605 9.98 -39.14 3.59
N ARG A 606 9.51 -37.93 3.97
CA ARG A 606 8.58 -37.68 5.08
C ARG A 606 7.60 -36.55 4.74
N ASN A 607 6.46 -36.50 5.42
CA ASN A 607 5.52 -35.36 5.37
C ASN A 607 5.49 -34.68 6.74
N LEU A 608 5.37 -33.34 6.80
CA LEU A 608 5.42 -32.60 8.07
C LEU A 608 4.09 -32.61 8.85
N ARG A 609 2.98 -33.03 8.23
CA ARG A 609 1.65 -33.10 8.87
C ARG A 609 0.95 -34.46 8.74
N ALA A 610 1.54 -35.42 8.03
CA ALA A 610 0.99 -36.76 7.83
C ALA A 610 2.05 -37.85 8.12
N GLN A 611 1.61 -39.01 8.61
CA GLN A 611 2.47 -40.17 8.81
C GLN A 611 2.72 -40.86 7.47
N VAL A 612 3.97 -41.23 7.16
CA VAL A 612 4.25 -42.08 5.99
C VAL A 612 3.89 -43.51 6.33
N VAL A 613 3.27 -44.21 5.38
CA VAL A 613 2.94 -45.64 5.48
C VAL A 613 3.52 -46.37 4.26
N THR A 614 4.05 -47.57 4.47
CA THR A 614 4.58 -48.46 3.40
C THR A 614 3.49 -49.39 2.84
N THR A 615 3.74 -50.03 1.69
CA THR A 615 2.82 -51.03 1.12
C THR A 615 2.46 -52.13 2.12
N ALA A 616 3.44 -52.64 2.88
CA ALA A 616 3.24 -53.73 3.84
C ALA A 616 2.39 -53.30 5.04
N GLU A 617 2.60 -52.08 5.55
CA GLU A 617 1.81 -51.51 6.63
C GLU A 617 0.39 -51.20 6.16
N LEU A 618 0.20 -50.61 4.99
CA LEU A 618 -1.12 -50.34 4.42
C LEU A 618 -1.90 -51.63 4.14
N ALA A 619 -1.26 -52.66 3.58
CA ALA A 619 -1.88 -53.96 3.33
C ALA A 619 -2.19 -54.73 4.63
N SER A 620 -1.52 -54.41 5.74
CA SER A 620 -1.84 -54.95 7.07
C SER A 620 -2.98 -54.17 7.73
N PHE A 621 -2.97 -52.85 7.57
CA PHE A 621 -3.99 -51.93 8.08
C PHE A 621 -5.36 -52.16 7.42
N LEU A 622 -5.40 -52.48 6.13
CA LEU A 622 -6.63 -52.89 5.43
C LEU A 622 -7.15 -54.28 5.83
N LYS A 623 -6.43 -55.04 6.67
CA LYS A 623 -6.86 -56.34 7.20
C LYS A 623 -7.30 -56.28 8.67
N SER A 624 -6.99 -55.22 9.42
CA SER A 624 -7.29 -55.15 10.86
C SER A 624 -8.77 -54.92 11.18
N SER A 625 -9.62 -54.74 10.16
CA SER A 625 -11.05 -54.38 10.29
C SER A 625 -11.30 -52.99 10.92
N ASP A 626 -10.27 -52.14 10.96
CA ASP A 626 -10.42 -50.72 11.31
C ASP A 626 -11.06 -49.95 10.13
N ASP A 627 -11.99 -49.04 10.43
CA ASP A 627 -12.50 -48.10 9.42
C ASP A 627 -11.35 -47.16 8.97
N VAL A 628 -11.12 -47.11 7.65
CA VAL A 628 -10.12 -46.24 7.01
C VAL A 628 -10.73 -45.55 5.79
N LEU A 629 -10.47 -44.25 5.64
CA LEU A 629 -10.79 -43.51 4.43
C LEU A 629 -9.58 -43.53 3.49
N LEU A 630 -9.67 -44.35 2.44
CA LEU A 630 -8.70 -44.38 1.35
C LEU A 630 -9.03 -43.33 0.29
N ILE A 631 -8.07 -42.46 -0.06
CA ILE A 631 -8.24 -41.42 -1.09
C ILE A 631 -7.15 -41.55 -2.16
N ASP A 632 -7.59 -41.75 -3.38
CA ASP A 632 -6.75 -41.80 -4.57
C ASP A 632 -6.71 -40.44 -5.26
N THR A 633 -5.53 -39.82 -5.34
CA THR A 633 -5.32 -38.57 -6.09
C THR A 633 -4.90 -38.82 -7.54
N SER A 634 -4.71 -40.08 -7.94
CA SER A 634 -4.42 -40.41 -9.33
C SER A 634 -5.63 -40.16 -10.24
N LYS A 635 -5.39 -40.07 -11.55
CA LYS A 635 -6.42 -40.01 -12.60
C LYS A 635 -6.42 -41.30 -13.42
N LEU A 636 -6.20 -42.45 -12.77
CA LEU A 636 -6.11 -43.77 -13.40
C LEU A 636 -7.48 -44.48 -13.40
N ASP A 637 -7.70 -45.36 -14.38
CA ASP A 637 -8.93 -46.17 -14.52
C ASP A 637 -9.10 -47.24 -13.42
N GLN A 638 -8.04 -47.49 -12.64
CA GLN A 638 -8.00 -48.45 -11.54
C GLN A 638 -7.50 -47.79 -10.26
N THR A 639 -7.83 -48.38 -9.12
CA THR A 639 -7.49 -47.87 -7.80
C THR A 639 -7.48 -48.98 -6.74
N ILE A 640 -6.93 -48.69 -5.55
CA ILE A 640 -6.90 -49.63 -4.42
C ILE A 640 -8.34 -49.93 -3.95
N PRO A 641 -8.72 -51.20 -3.70
CA PRO A 641 -10.07 -51.56 -3.26
C PRO A 641 -10.55 -50.73 -2.06
N GLY A 642 -11.73 -50.11 -2.19
CA GLY A 642 -12.32 -49.24 -1.17
C GLY A 642 -11.91 -47.76 -1.25
N ALA A 643 -10.99 -47.38 -2.14
CA ALA A 643 -10.60 -45.99 -2.33
C ALA A 643 -11.65 -45.14 -3.07
N ILE A 644 -11.75 -43.87 -2.65
CA ILE A 644 -12.49 -42.83 -3.37
C ILE A 644 -11.49 -42.03 -4.19
N GLN A 645 -11.70 -41.92 -5.50
CA GLN A 645 -10.84 -41.10 -6.35
C GLN A 645 -11.24 -39.62 -6.24
N VAL A 646 -10.31 -38.78 -5.78
CA VAL A 646 -10.47 -37.32 -5.63
C VAL A 646 -9.20 -36.63 -6.14
N PRO A 647 -9.03 -36.52 -7.46
CA PRO A 647 -7.76 -36.12 -8.04
C PRO A 647 -7.29 -34.72 -7.65
N ASP A 648 -8.23 -33.81 -7.40
CA ASP A 648 -7.94 -32.43 -7.07
C ASP A 648 -7.72 -32.21 -5.56
N ALA A 649 -7.83 -33.24 -4.70
CA ALA A 649 -7.52 -33.13 -3.26
C ALA A 649 -6.06 -32.67 -2.99
N GLY A 650 -5.16 -32.92 -3.95
CA GLY A 650 -3.77 -32.50 -3.93
C GLY A 650 -3.48 -31.13 -4.56
N ARG A 651 -4.50 -30.33 -4.86
CA ARG A 651 -4.34 -29.05 -5.57
C ARG A 651 -3.39 -28.08 -4.84
N ASP A 652 -2.56 -27.40 -5.62
CA ASP A 652 -1.74 -26.27 -5.17
C ASP A 652 -2.59 -25.06 -4.72
N GLY A 653 -1.91 -24.01 -4.27
CA GLY A 653 -2.52 -22.89 -3.54
C GLY A 653 -1.76 -22.67 -2.24
N SER A 654 -2.46 -22.57 -1.12
CA SER A 654 -1.89 -22.41 0.22
C SER A 654 -2.60 -23.31 1.23
N LEU A 655 -2.00 -23.52 2.41
CA LEU A 655 -2.66 -24.23 3.52
C LEU A 655 -3.74 -23.37 4.22
N THR A 656 -3.96 -22.14 3.75
CA THR A 656 -4.89 -21.15 4.32
C THR A 656 -5.93 -20.65 3.31
N ASP A 657 -5.95 -21.22 2.11
CA ASP A 657 -6.86 -20.85 1.02
C ASP A 657 -8.30 -21.36 1.22
N SER A 658 -9.23 -20.91 0.38
CA SER A 658 -10.62 -21.37 0.44
C SER A 658 -10.83 -22.81 -0.03
N PHE A 659 -9.85 -23.41 -0.72
CA PHE A 659 -9.90 -24.83 -1.10
C PHE A 659 -9.60 -25.75 0.11
N GLN A 660 -8.74 -25.30 1.03
CA GLN A 660 -8.49 -25.97 2.29
C GLN A 660 -9.79 -26.22 3.05
N ASP A 661 -10.65 -25.21 3.19
CA ASP A 661 -11.91 -25.37 3.92
C ASP A 661 -12.88 -26.33 3.21
N GLN A 662 -12.98 -26.25 1.87
CA GLN A 662 -13.78 -27.18 1.07
C GLN A 662 -13.32 -28.64 1.23
N LEU A 663 -12.00 -28.88 1.24
CA LEU A 663 -11.43 -30.21 1.48
C LEU A 663 -11.75 -30.71 2.89
N LEU A 664 -11.63 -29.87 3.91
CA LEU A 664 -11.90 -30.26 5.30
C LEU A 664 -13.39 -30.48 5.60
N GLU A 665 -14.28 -29.74 4.95
CA GLU A 665 -15.74 -29.94 4.97
C GLU A 665 -16.12 -31.26 4.28
N TRP A 666 -15.60 -31.48 3.07
CA TRP A 666 -15.82 -32.73 2.33
C TRP A 666 -15.31 -33.94 3.13
N LEU A 667 -14.11 -33.86 3.72
CA LEU A 667 -13.58 -34.90 4.62
C LEU A 667 -14.51 -35.11 5.82
N GLY A 668 -15.02 -34.05 6.45
CA GLY A 668 -15.96 -34.14 7.56
C GLY A 668 -17.23 -34.89 7.18
N SER A 669 -17.73 -34.72 5.95
CA SER A 669 -18.86 -35.49 5.44
C SER A 669 -18.55 -36.99 5.28
N LYS A 670 -17.31 -37.35 4.95
CA LYS A 670 -16.86 -38.75 4.76
C LYS A 670 -16.53 -39.43 6.08
N THR A 671 -15.91 -38.74 7.03
CA THR A 671 -15.56 -39.28 8.34
C THR A 671 -16.65 -39.10 9.41
N LYS A 672 -17.82 -38.55 9.04
CA LYS A 672 -18.90 -38.17 9.96
C LYS A 672 -18.44 -37.22 11.07
N GLY A 673 -17.45 -36.38 10.76
CA GLY A 673 -16.80 -35.44 11.68
C GLY A 673 -15.71 -36.05 12.57
N ASP A 674 -15.45 -37.36 12.53
CA ASP A 674 -14.33 -37.93 13.29
C ASP A 674 -12.99 -37.59 12.62
N LYS A 675 -12.16 -36.82 13.34
CA LYS A 675 -10.80 -36.48 12.91
C LYS A 675 -9.76 -37.55 13.28
N LYS A 676 -10.11 -38.51 14.14
CA LYS A 676 -9.25 -39.63 14.54
C LYS A 676 -9.30 -40.79 13.55
N LEU A 677 -10.36 -40.86 12.72
CA LEU A 677 -10.45 -41.80 11.60
C LEU A 677 -9.21 -41.65 10.70
N PRO A 678 -8.43 -42.72 10.48
CA PRO A 678 -7.30 -42.71 9.56
C PRO A 678 -7.72 -42.35 8.14
N VAL A 679 -7.09 -41.31 7.58
CA VAL A 679 -7.27 -40.91 6.17
C VAL A 679 -5.95 -41.13 5.43
N VAL A 680 -5.92 -42.07 4.48
CA VAL A 680 -4.71 -42.43 3.71
C VAL A 680 -4.83 -41.85 2.31
N PHE A 681 -3.88 -40.99 1.94
CA PHE A 681 -3.73 -40.47 0.58
C PHE A 681 -2.66 -41.24 -0.18
N PHE A 682 -2.96 -41.59 -1.41
CA PHE A 682 -2.01 -42.16 -2.37
C PHE A 682 -2.27 -41.61 -3.77
N GLY A 683 -1.31 -41.82 -4.66
CA GLY A 683 -1.44 -41.45 -6.06
C GLY A 683 -0.75 -42.49 -6.94
N THR A 684 -0.18 -42.05 -8.05
CA THR A 684 0.48 -42.91 -9.04
C THR A 684 1.67 -43.69 -8.44
N GLY A 685 2.64 -42.99 -7.83
CA GLY A 685 3.82 -43.61 -7.21
C GLY A 685 4.70 -42.61 -6.46
N ILE A 686 5.97 -42.95 -6.24
CA ILE A 686 6.91 -42.16 -5.43
C ILE A 686 7.24 -40.75 -5.99
N ASN A 687 6.81 -40.45 -7.23
CA ASN A 687 6.92 -39.14 -7.88
C ASN A 687 5.59 -38.35 -7.92
N ASP A 688 4.56 -38.81 -7.20
CA ASP A 688 3.24 -38.18 -7.13
C ASP A 688 3.17 -37.13 -6.03
N ARG A 689 3.25 -35.85 -6.40
CA ARG A 689 3.21 -34.72 -5.47
C ARG A 689 1.79 -34.34 -5.07
N SER A 690 0.77 -34.76 -5.83
CA SER A 690 -0.64 -34.55 -5.50
C SER A 690 -1.03 -35.29 -4.22
N SER A 691 -0.63 -36.55 -4.07
CA SER A 691 -0.87 -37.34 -2.85
C SER A 691 -0.17 -36.74 -1.63
N TYR A 692 1.06 -36.24 -1.79
CA TYR A 692 1.80 -35.51 -0.75
C TYR A 692 1.07 -34.23 -0.31
N ASN A 693 0.64 -33.41 -1.28
CA ASN A 693 -0.11 -32.18 -1.03
C ASN A 693 -1.42 -32.47 -0.27
N ALA A 694 -2.17 -33.49 -0.69
CA ALA A 694 -3.45 -33.85 -0.09
C ALA A 694 -3.29 -34.32 1.37
N ALA A 695 -2.26 -35.13 1.64
CA ALA A 695 -1.91 -35.55 3.01
C ALA A 695 -1.46 -34.37 3.87
N LEU A 696 -0.65 -33.45 3.32
CA LEU A 696 -0.18 -32.25 4.01
C LEU A 696 -1.35 -31.32 4.39
N ARG A 697 -2.25 -31.04 3.44
CA ARG A 697 -3.49 -30.27 3.65
C ARG A 697 -4.37 -30.91 4.74
N THR A 698 -4.59 -32.22 4.67
CA THR A 698 -5.48 -32.93 5.61
C THR A 698 -4.91 -32.96 7.03
N GLY A 699 -3.61 -33.20 7.16
CA GLY A 699 -2.92 -33.12 8.45
C GLY A 699 -2.89 -31.71 9.03
N ALA A 700 -2.74 -30.67 8.21
CA ALA A 700 -2.85 -29.27 8.64
C ALA A 700 -4.25 -28.92 9.17
N GLY A 701 -5.30 -29.59 8.68
CA GLY A 701 -6.66 -29.50 9.22
C GLY A 701 -6.91 -30.28 10.52
N GLY A 702 -5.89 -30.94 11.07
CA GLY A 702 -5.97 -31.70 12.32
C GLY A 702 -6.62 -33.09 12.20
N TYR A 703 -6.72 -33.65 11.00
CA TYR A 703 -7.12 -35.04 10.80
C TYR A 703 -5.92 -35.99 10.97
N LYS A 704 -6.18 -37.25 11.34
CA LYS A 704 -5.18 -38.33 11.39
C LYS A 704 -4.77 -38.77 9.98
N ALA A 705 -3.95 -37.95 9.34
CA ALA A 705 -3.53 -38.11 7.95
C ALA A 705 -2.35 -39.07 7.79
N TYR A 706 -2.44 -39.90 6.75
CA TYR A 706 -1.40 -40.80 6.27
C TYR A 706 -1.08 -40.52 4.81
N TRP A 707 0.18 -40.67 4.43
CA TRP A 707 0.65 -40.60 3.05
C TRP A 707 1.30 -41.92 2.65
N TYR A 708 0.65 -42.66 1.75
CA TYR A 708 1.22 -43.85 1.14
C TYR A 708 2.04 -43.44 -0.08
N ARG A 709 3.34 -43.19 0.16
CA ARG A 709 4.30 -42.70 -0.85
C ARG A 709 4.50 -43.68 -2.01
N GLY A 710 4.38 -44.98 -1.76
CA GLY A 710 4.57 -46.01 -2.80
C GLY A 710 3.54 -45.95 -3.94
N GLY A 711 2.34 -45.43 -3.66
CA GLY A 711 1.26 -45.28 -4.65
C GLY A 711 0.80 -46.60 -5.29
N GLN A 712 0.02 -46.49 -6.36
CA GLN A 712 -0.46 -47.66 -7.09
C GLN A 712 0.68 -48.48 -7.72
N GLU A 713 1.80 -47.84 -8.09
CA GLU A 713 3.01 -48.51 -8.62
C GLU A 713 3.57 -49.55 -7.63
N ALA A 714 3.81 -49.17 -6.37
CA ALA A 714 4.33 -50.12 -5.36
C ALA A 714 3.27 -51.17 -4.97
N TRP A 715 2.00 -50.78 -4.90
CA TRP A 715 0.89 -51.69 -4.60
C TRP A 715 0.76 -52.81 -5.64
N ALA A 716 0.79 -52.45 -6.92
CA ALA A 716 0.74 -53.41 -8.02
C ALA A 716 2.02 -54.26 -8.11
N ALA A 717 3.20 -53.67 -7.86
CA ALA A 717 4.47 -54.40 -7.81
C ALA A 717 4.51 -55.44 -6.68
N ALA A 718 3.80 -55.20 -5.58
CA ALA A 718 3.60 -56.17 -4.49
C ALA A 718 2.55 -57.26 -4.81
N GLY A 719 1.96 -57.27 -6.00
CA GLY A 719 0.94 -58.25 -6.42
C GLY A 719 -0.42 -58.07 -5.76
N LEU A 720 -0.70 -56.88 -5.21
CA LEU A 720 -1.95 -56.59 -4.50
C LEU A 720 -3.05 -56.13 -5.48
N PRO A 721 -4.34 -56.43 -5.19
CA PRO A 721 -5.43 -56.21 -6.14
C PRO A 721 -5.71 -54.72 -6.38
N LEU A 722 -6.09 -54.39 -7.61
CA LEU A 722 -6.64 -53.09 -8.02
C LEU A 722 -8.03 -53.29 -8.62
N ASN A 723 -9.00 -52.47 -8.22
CA ASN A 723 -10.35 -52.45 -8.76
C ASN A 723 -10.48 -51.35 -9.82
N LYS A 724 -11.41 -51.50 -10.78
CA LYS A 724 -11.81 -50.38 -11.64
C LYS A 724 -12.47 -49.29 -10.79
N VAL A 725 -12.21 -48.03 -11.11
CA VAL A 725 -12.91 -46.90 -10.50
C VAL A 725 -14.40 -46.98 -10.85
N GLY A 726 -15.26 -46.91 -9.84
CA GLY A 726 -16.72 -46.82 -10.04
C GLY A 726 -17.07 -45.47 -10.66
N ARG A 727 -17.90 -45.48 -11.71
CA ARG A 727 -18.46 -44.27 -12.33
C ARG A 727 -19.59 -43.68 -11.51
#